data_AF-A0A9P5RTQ2-F1
#
_entry.id   AF-A0A9P5RTQ2-F1
#
_cell.length_a   1.000
_cell.length_b   1.000
_cell.length_c   1.000
_cell.angle_alpha   90.00
_cell.angle_beta   90.00
_cell.angle_gamma   90.00
#
_symmetry.space_group_name_H-M   'P 1'
#
loop_
_entity.id
_entity.type
_entity.pdbx_description
1 polymer ?
#
loop_
_entity_poly.entity_id
_entity_poly.type
_entity_poly.pdbx_seq_one_letter_code
_entity_poly.pdbx_strand_id
1 'polypeptide(L)'
;MLLLRPPVTFTTESDSLSNLITNLLRPQSIYRTTGETNADVLVPPPSSLNYLAHIRHLNIDVGAMDPQQPVSQEDWEAQQTYFLSDEFKLLCQSYHTAPAYASLLYPQQRLLIIHRQVLLYREVTWLLANPILEQLHSLTIPLSDIKRYAAIVCRMESLEHIRYLLDEVWTHPLIRNSNTVAETEARKEEVLSMAVQLVKDHVRLFPKRLRMVSSCNRDKRPSMSEQAIPKDMQLEIFRMLPPVQRIKSLTRDNWMQVAAHPEATDLRYLETLRYNMPVEQWFGSSYDYRQLLQRCRSLKNLDIPPLGQGSFAWAAQEKRDHDSRIVSNKGKRALPWKEERLPYGLVPLENFTISEQLKPLTDEVDDVAFAFSQTLVTIMVMISGTDTEMRWIQLGRGWVDLPKLTRLEIHANFARLDLHPELLAHCPNVTFVKLSDRTYGYRCQDIVPCQTAHLAHVETLTLMGWSALTFHQATLHSARKLTTLEVTLEIDAEDGCFIPPPGELKWSYGIEDDNRVGTEFQEPPAILRPRWTWDWYLPCLTDLQLTSEFAYCIQFQFLPGCPSLKSLSLDMHSIDNDSLIMIPEDLVAPSVWGDPSSPPARIVVPTLKRLCLRGRWIMNDAYMLDFMTGMFPNVEDWVLDGWEDITLRGLIAVLRTQQPANHYQNVYTSLALPSEQESEELGMLLESSAASQAAVLPVMVYFYDVPYGEIRTVFRLSTVI
;
A
#
# COMPACT_ATOMS: atom_id res chain seq x y z
N MET A 1 26.97 -5.92 -15.72
CA MET A 1 25.73 -6.54 -16.23
C MET A 1 25.84 -6.54 -17.75
N LEU A 2 26.32 -7.64 -18.33
CA LEU A 2 26.36 -7.81 -19.79
C LEU A 2 24.98 -8.31 -20.22
N LEU A 3 24.12 -7.42 -20.71
CA LEU A 3 22.91 -7.81 -21.45
C LEU A 3 23.37 -8.23 -22.84
N LEU A 4 23.59 -9.53 -23.04
CA LEU A 4 23.76 -10.10 -24.36
C LEU A 4 22.38 -10.11 -25.04
N ARG A 5 22.00 -8.99 -25.67
CA ARG A 5 20.99 -9.03 -26.74
C ARG A 5 21.73 -9.33 -28.05
N PRO A 6 21.45 -10.44 -28.74
CA PRO A 6 22.00 -10.63 -30.07
C PRO A 6 21.43 -9.56 -31.01
N PRO A 7 22.21 -9.06 -31.99
CA PRO A 7 21.65 -8.25 -33.05
C PRO A 7 20.70 -9.15 -33.87
N VAL A 8 19.46 -8.70 -34.02
CA VAL A 8 18.49 -9.33 -34.90
C VAL A 8 18.91 -9.04 -36.33
N THR A 9 19.68 -9.95 -36.92
CA THR A 9 19.80 -10.09 -38.37
C THR A 9 19.49 -11.53 -38.71
N PHE A 10 18.36 -11.73 -39.40
CA PHE A 10 17.94 -13.01 -39.95
C PHE A 10 18.96 -13.46 -41.00
N THR A 11 19.86 -14.36 -40.62
CA THR A 11 20.59 -15.22 -41.55
C THR A 11 20.46 -16.66 -41.06
N THR A 12 19.93 -17.50 -41.93
CA THR A 12 19.47 -18.88 -41.72
C THR A 12 20.60 -19.90 -41.60
N GLU A 13 21.58 -19.68 -40.73
CA GLU A 13 22.63 -20.66 -40.46
C GLU A 13 22.67 -21.03 -38.97
N SER A 14 22.24 -22.27 -38.69
CA SER A 14 22.28 -22.94 -37.38
C SER A 14 23.70 -23.10 -36.81
N ASP A 15 24.74 -22.80 -37.61
CA ASP A 15 26.14 -22.93 -37.23
C ASP A 15 26.65 -21.75 -36.37
N SER A 16 25.92 -20.63 -36.27
CA SER A 16 26.44 -19.42 -35.62
C SER A 16 26.58 -19.54 -34.10
N LEU A 17 25.66 -20.23 -33.41
CA LEU A 17 25.69 -20.35 -31.95
C LEU A 17 26.68 -21.42 -31.48
N SER A 18 26.80 -22.51 -32.24
CA SER A 18 27.84 -23.52 -32.05
C SER A 18 29.24 -22.92 -32.30
N ASN A 19 29.40 -22.09 -33.33
CA ASN A 19 30.64 -21.35 -33.58
C ASN A 19 30.93 -20.28 -32.52
N LEU A 20 29.91 -19.59 -31.99
CA LEU A 20 30.09 -18.60 -30.91
C LEU A 20 30.58 -19.28 -29.62
N ILE A 21 29.98 -20.40 -29.25
CA ILE A 21 30.37 -21.22 -28.11
C ILE A 21 31.76 -21.83 -28.34
N THR A 22 32.03 -22.36 -29.53
CA THR A 22 33.34 -22.95 -29.89
C THR A 22 34.45 -21.88 -29.94
N ASN A 23 34.16 -20.66 -30.38
CA ASN A 23 35.11 -19.55 -30.38
C ASN A 23 35.32 -18.93 -28.99
N LEU A 24 34.31 -18.93 -28.11
CA LEU A 24 34.44 -18.52 -26.71
C LEU A 24 35.19 -19.56 -25.86
N LEU A 25 35.17 -20.83 -26.24
CA LEU A 25 35.73 -21.95 -25.46
C LEU A 25 37.05 -22.52 -25.99
N ARG A 26 37.62 -22.01 -27.08
CA ARG A 26 38.95 -22.47 -27.55
C ARG A 26 40.00 -22.19 -26.46
N PRO A 27 40.63 -23.22 -25.85
CA PRO A 27 41.77 -23.01 -24.98
C PRO A 27 42.88 -22.39 -25.83
N GLN A 28 43.43 -21.24 -25.41
CA GLN A 28 44.65 -20.73 -26.05
C GLN A 28 45.78 -21.70 -25.69
N SER A 29 46.03 -22.67 -26.57
CA SER A 29 47.26 -23.45 -26.55
C SER A 29 48.42 -22.48 -26.75
N ILE A 30 49.23 -22.32 -25.70
CA ILE A 30 50.52 -21.62 -25.75
C ILE A 30 51.37 -22.33 -26.80
N TYR A 31 51.44 -21.77 -28.00
CA TYR A 31 52.40 -22.21 -29.01
C TYR A 31 53.80 -21.88 -28.49
N ARG A 32 54.54 -22.90 -28.02
CA ARG A 32 56.00 -22.85 -27.99
C ARG A 32 56.48 -22.92 -29.43
N THR A 33 56.74 -21.76 -30.02
CA THR A 33 57.46 -21.65 -31.30
C THR A 33 58.95 -21.83 -31.02
N THR A 34 59.44 -23.05 -31.22
CA THR A 34 60.84 -23.28 -31.64
C THR A 34 60.98 -22.87 -33.11
N GLY A 35 62.12 -22.24 -33.46
CA GLY A 35 62.43 -21.61 -34.75
C GLY A 35 62.14 -22.44 -36.02
N GLU A 36 62.14 -21.89 -37.22
CA GLU A 36 63.10 -20.94 -37.78
C GLU A 36 62.46 -20.08 -38.89
N THR A 37 62.99 -18.85 -38.96
CA THR A 37 63.12 -17.93 -40.10
C THR A 37 62.20 -18.10 -41.32
N ASN A 38 61.25 -17.17 -41.48
CA ASN A 38 61.17 -16.36 -42.69
C ASN A 38 60.46 -15.04 -42.39
N ALA A 39 61.09 -13.96 -42.87
CA ALA A 39 60.68 -12.58 -42.63
C ALA A 39 59.50 -12.20 -43.51
N ASP A 40 58.29 -12.45 -43.03
CA ASP A 40 57.12 -11.66 -43.37
C ASP A 40 56.58 -11.08 -42.05
N VAL A 41 56.45 -9.76 -41.99
CA VAL A 41 55.89 -9.04 -40.83
C VAL A 41 54.39 -9.34 -40.79
N LEU A 42 54.04 -10.52 -40.28
CA LEU A 42 52.70 -10.86 -39.83
C LEU A 42 52.41 -9.98 -38.63
N VAL A 43 51.68 -8.89 -38.87
CA VAL A 43 50.98 -8.14 -37.81
C VAL A 43 50.22 -9.19 -37.01
N PRO A 44 50.54 -9.41 -35.72
CA PRO A 44 49.83 -10.39 -34.93
C PRO A 44 48.34 -10.05 -34.98
N PRO A 45 47.46 -11.01 -35.31
CA PRO A 45 46.04 -10.75 -35.33
C PRO A 45 45.66 -10.13 -33.97
N PRO A 46 44.80 -9.10 -33.95
CA PRO A 46 44.43 -8.42 -32.72
C PRO A 46 44.02 -9.49 -31.72
N SER A 47 44.71 -9.55 -30.57
CA SER A 47 44.48 -10.55 -29.54
C SER A 47 42.99 -10.64 -29.27
N SER A 48 42.38 -11.78 -29.59
CA SER A 48 40.94 -11.98 -29.42
C SER A 48 40.58 -11.64 -27.98
N LEU A 49 39.73 -10.63 -27.79
CA LEU A 49 39.26 -10.19 -26.47
C LEU A 49 38.64 -11.39 -25.75
N ASN A 50 39.25 -11.84 -24.66
CA ASN A 50 38.69 -12.89 -23.81
C ASN A 50 37.63 -12.26 -22.90
N TYR A 51 36.40 -12.17 -23.37
CA TYR A 51 35.28 -11.61 -22.60
C TYR A 51 35.03 -12.36 -21.29
N LEU A 52 35.31 -13.67 -21.23
CA LEU A 52 35.15 -14.46 -20.01
C LEU A 52 36.08 -13.96 -18.89
N ALA A 53 37.29 -13.50 -19.21
CA ALA A 53 38.24 -12.96 -18.24
C ALA A 53 37.72 -11.71 -17.49
N HIS A 54 36.67 -11.06 -18.00
CA HIS A 54 36.05 -9.87 -17.38
C HIS A 54 34.79 -10.19 -16.57
N ILE A 55 34.28 -11.42 -16.62
CA ILE A 55 33.08 -11.82 -15.87
C ILE A 55 33.47 -12.06 -14.40
N ARG A 56 32.84 -11.32 -13.49
CA ARG A 56 32.95 -11.51 -12.03
C ARG A 56 31.66 -12.00 -11.40
N HIS A 57 30.53 -11.82 -12.08
CA HIS A 57 29.22 -12.18 -11.55
C HIS A 57 28.48 -12.94 -12.65
N LEU A 58 28.24 -14.23 -12.41
CA LEU A 58 27.47 -15.07 -13.31
C LEU A 58 26.09 -15.34 -12.69
N ASN A 59 25.22 -14.34 -12.83
CA ASN A 59 23.84 -14.35 -12.36
C ASN A 59 22.91 -14.27 -13.57
N ILE A 60 22.75 -15.39 -14.27
CA ILE A 60 21.88 -15.46 -15.44
C ILE A 60 20.43 -15.30 -14.95
N ASP A 61 19.69 -14.35 -15.52
CA ASP A 61 18.27 -14.20 -15.24
C ASP A 61 17.51 -15.35 -15.90
N VAL A 62 16.73 -16.10 -15.12
CA VAL A 62 15.89 -17.18 -15.63
C VAL A 62 14.86 -16.63 -16.63
N GLY A 63 14.36 -15.41 -16.40
CA GLY A 63 13.42 -14.74 -17.30
C GLY A 63 14.03 -14.39 -18.65
N ALA A 64 15.35 -14.22 -18.75
CA ALA A 64 16.03 -14.03 -20.03
C ALA A 64 16.03 -15.30 -20.89
N MET A 65 15.76 -16.46 -20.29
CA MET A 65 15.59 -17.74 -20.98
C MET A 65 14.12 -18.07 -21.25
N ASP A 66 13.21 -17.08 -21.23
CA ASP A 66 11.79 -17.28 -21.53
C ASP A 66 11.60 -17.63 -23.02
N PRO A 67 10.95 -18.76 -23.35
CA PRO A 67 10.78 -19.21 -24.73
C PRO A 67 9.57 -18.54 -25.38
N GLN A 68 9.02 -17.49 -24.75
CA GLN A 68 8.01 -16.64 -25.37
C GLN A 68 8.59 -15.69 -26.41
N GLN A 69 9.93 -15.66 -26.58
CA GLN A 69 10.46 -15.20 -27.87
C GLN A 69 9.93 -16.15 -28.96
N PRO A 70 9.31 -15.62 -30.03
CA PRO A 70 8.67 -16.45 -31.05
C PRO A 70 9.71 -17.35 -31.69
N VAL A 71 9.69 -18.62 -31.30
CA VAL A 71 10.38 -19.70 -31.98
C VAL A 71 9.62 -19.90 -33.29
N SER A 72 10.34 -20.03 -34.42
CA SER A 72 9.68 -20.32 -35.70
C SER A 72 8.89 -21.63 -35.57
N GLN A 73 7.82 -21.81 -36.36
CA GLN A 73 7.01 -23.03 -36.29
C GLN A 73 7.85 -24.29 -36.60
N GLU A 74 8.83 -24.17 -37.49
CA GLU A 74 9.78 -25.26 -37.81
C GLU A 74 10.70 -25.60 -36.63
N ASP A 75 11.27 -24.59 -35.96
CA ASP A 75 12.09 -24.80 -34.77
C ASP A 75 11.26 -25.46 -33.63
N TRP A 76 9.97 -25.15 -33.56
CA TRP A 76 9.06 -25.75 -32.59
C TRP A 76 8.77 -27.22 -32.89
N GLU A 77 8.53 -27.60 -34.15
CA GLU A 77 8.33 -28.99 -34.55
C GLU A 77 9.58 -29.85 -34.35
N ALA A 78 10.76 -29.30 -34.67
CA ALA A 78 12.05 -29.96 -34.40
C ALA A 78 12.27 -30.17 -32.89
N GLN A 79 11.94 -29.18 -32.07
CA GLN A 79 12.00 -29.28 -30.61
C GLN A 79 11.01 -30.30 -30.06
N GLN A 80 9.77 -30.34 -30.56
CA GLN A 80 8.81 -31.38 -30.18
C GLN A 80 9.32 -32.77 -30.53
N THR A 81 9.89 -32.94 -31.71
CA THR A 81 10.47 -34.22 -32.15
C THR A 81 11.60 -34.65 -31.22
N TYR A 82 12.51 -33.72 -30.86
CA TYR A 82 13.54 -33.98 -29.87
C TYR A 82 12.95 -34.34 -28.49
N PHE A 83 11.94 -33.62 -28.01
CA PHE A 83 11.31 -33.92 -26.72
C PHE A 83 10.59 -35.27 -26.66
N LEU A 84 10.13 -35.76 -27.80
CA LEU A 84 9.51 -37.09 -27.91
C LEU A 84 10.56 -38.20 -28.11
N SER A 85 11.82 -37.84 -28.40
CA SER A 85 12.90 -38.78 -28.64
C SER A 85 13.30 -39.55 -27.38
N ASP A 86 13.84 -40.76 -27.57
CA ASP A 86 14.39 -41.55 -26.47
C ASP A 86 15.64 -40.91 -25.87
N GLU A 87 16.37 -40.10 -26.65
CA GLU A 87 17.49 -39.30 -26.15
C GLU A 87 17.02 -38.34 -25.05
N PHE A 88 15.95 -37.58 -25.30
CA PHE A 88 15.41 -36.67 -24.30
C PHE A 88 14.81 -37.41 -23.10
N LYS A 89 14.17 -38.56 -23.30
CA LYS A 89 13.71 -39.40 -22.17
C LYS A 89 14.87 -39.89 -21.31
N LEU A 90 15.95 -40.36 -21.93
CA LEU A 90 17.18 -40.76 -21.24
C LEU A 90 17.82 -39.57 -20.53
N LEU A 91 17.80 -38.39 -21.16
CA LEU A 91 18.24 -37.14 -20.57
C LEU A 91 17.43 -36.85 -19.30
N CYS A 92 16.11 -36.81 -19.37
CA CYS A 92 15.21 -36.60 -18.22
C CYS A 92 15.43 -37.64 -17.10
N GLN A 93 15.65 -38.90 -17.46
CA GLN A 93 15.97 -39.97 -16.50
C GLN A 93 17.34 -39.75 -15.83
N SER A 94 18.35 -39.33 -16.61
CA SER A 94 19.71 -39.07 -16.12
C SER A 94 19.82 -37.84 -15.24
N TYR A 95 19.00 -36.81 -15.47
CA TYR A 95 18.96 -35.60 -14.66
C TYR A 95 18.12 -35.74 -13.41
N HIS A 96 17.68 -36.97 -13.11
CA HIS A 96 16.79 -37.31 -12.02
C HIS A 96 15.67 -36.26 -11.98
N THR A 97 14.72 -36.15 -12.89
CA THR A 97 13.49 -35.40 -12.52
C THR A 97 12.68 -36.28 -11.58
N ALA A 98 12.10 -35.73 -10.51
CA ALA A 98 11.30 -36.53 -9.58
C ALA A 98 10.25 -37.34 -10.38
N PRO A 99 10.15 -38.68 -10.19
CA PRO A 99 9.27 -39.54 -10.99
C PRO A 99 7.80 -39.09 -11.01
N ALA A 100 7.37 -38.36 -9.97
CA ALA A 100 6.09 -37.65 -9.88
C ALA A 100 5.78 -36.75 -11.09
N TYR A 101 6.81 -36.15 -11.70
CA TYR A 101 6.65 -35.33 -12.90
C TYR A 101 6.43 -36.14 -14.15
N ALA A 102 7.02 -37.34 -14.23
CA ALA A 102 6.96 -38.20 -15.41
C ALA A 102 5.57 -38.82 -15.62
N SER A 103 4.82 -39.07 -14.54
CA SER A 103 3.47 -39.65 -14.58
C SER A 103 2.36 -38.64 -14.89
N LEU A 104 2.62 -37.34 -14.71
CA LEU A 104 1.65 -36.25 -14.95
C LEU A 104 1.66 -35.71 -16.40
N LEU A 105 2.48 -36.30 -17.29
CA LEU A 105 2.82 -35.81 -18.64
C LEU A 105 1.74 -36.01 -19.73
N TYR A 106 0.44 -35.85 -19.44
CA TYR A 106 -0.61 -36.01 -20.47
C TYR A 106 -1.16 -34.73 -21.12
N PRO A 107 -0.93 -33.51 -20.59
CA PRO A 107 -0.95 -32.30 -21.43
C PRO A 107 0.45 -31.62 -21.42
N GLN A 108 1.27 -31.95 -22.42
CA GLN A 108 2.75 -31.91 -22.37
C GLN A 108 3.45 -30.55 -22.58
N GLN A 109 2.83 -29.56 -23.24
CA GLN A 109 3.62 -28.47 -23.84
C GLN A 109 4.23 -27.47 -22.83
N ARG A 110 3.48 -27.04 -21.80
CA ARG A 110 3.97 -26.03 -20.85
C ARG A 110 5.06 -26.55 -19.92
N LEU A 111 4.99 -27.82 -19.54
CA LEU A 111 5.97 -28.44 -18.64
C LEU A 111 7.27 -28.82 -19.37
N LEU A 112 7.20 -29.23 -20.64
CA LEU A 112 8.39 -29.45 -21.48
C LEU A 112 9.19 -28.15 -21.66
N ILE A 113 8.50 -27.05 -21.88
CA ILE A 113 9.08 -25.71 -21.90
C ILE A 113 9.82 -25.41 -20.60
N ILE A 114 9.15 -25.62 -19.46
CA ILE A 114 9.72 -25.40 -18.13
C ILE A 114 10.94 -26.31 -17.93
N HIS A 115 10.90 -27.57 -18.35
CA HIS A 115 12.00 -28.50 -18.17
C HIS A 115 13.21 -28.16 -19.05
N ARG A 116 12.99 -27.86 -20.34
CA ARG A 116 14.05 -27.37 -21.25
C ARG A 116 14.75 -26.16 -20.68
N GLN A 117 13.98 -25.20 -20.17
CA GLN A 117 14.55 -24.01 -19.57
C GLN A 117 15.45 -24.33 -18.36
N VAL A 118 15.14 -25.35 -17.53
CA VAL A 118 16.02 -25.78 -16.43
C VAL A 118 17.32 -26.30 -17.00
N LEU A 119 17.22 -27.26 -17.93
CA LEU A 119 18.38 -27.94 -18.50
C LEU A 119 19.31 -26.96 -19.21
N LEU A 120 18.74 -26.09 -20.06
CA LEU A 120 19.50 -25.04 -20.73
C LEU A 120 20.15 -24.09 -19.72
N TYR A 121 19.40 -23.66 -18.70
CA TYR A 121 19.97 -22.79 -17.68
C TYR A 121 21.15 -23.45 -16.97
N ARG A 122 21.02 -24.72 -16.57
CA ARG A 122 22.07 -25.50 -15.92
C ARG A 122 23.32 -25.60 -16.79
N GLU A 123 23.16 -26.09 -18.02
CA GLU A 123 24.29 -26.35 -18.89
C GLU A 123 24.95 -25.05 -19.36
N VAL A 124 24.19 -24.00 -19.68
CA VAL A 124 24.75 -22.69 -20.03
C VAL A 124 25.48 -22.08 -18.84
N THR A 125 24.89 -22.11 -17.64
CA THR A 125 25.54 -21.60 -16.43
C THR A 125 26.84 -22.36 -16.16
N TRP A 126 26.82 -23.69 -16.22
CA TRP A 126 28.01 -24.51 -16.02
C TRP A 126 29.10 -24.26 -17.06
N LEU A 127 28.73 -24.23 -18.34
CA LEU A 127 29.64 -24.01 -19.46
C LEU A 127 30.35 -22.66 -19.34
N LEU A 128 29.64 -21.62 -18.90
CA LEU A 128 30.18 -20.29 -18.67
C LEU A 128 30.97 -20.20 -17.35
N ALA A 129 30.53 -20.87 -16.29
CA ALA A 129 31.16 -20.82 -14.98
C ALA A 129 32.48 -21.58 -14.95
N ASN A 130 32.46 -22.85 -15.37
CA ASN A 130 33.55 -23.81 -15.21
C ASN A 130 34.95 -23.29 -15.63
N PRO A 131 35.14 -22.57 -16.76
CA PRO A 131 36.46 -22.08 -17.14
C PRO A 131 36.96 -20.88 -16.31
N ILE A 132 36.10 -20.25 -15.51
CA ILE A 132 36.39 -18.98 -14.82
C ILE A 132 35.99 -18.96 -13.34
N LEU A 133 35.73 -20.11 -12.71
CA LEU A 133 35.27 -20.18 -11.32
C LEU A 133 36.18 -19.45 -10.34
N GLU A 134 37.48 -19.49 -10.57
CA GLU A 134 38.52 -18.91 -9.72
C GLU A 134 38.41 -17.39 -9.61
N GLN A 135 37.82 -16.71 -10.60
CA GLN A 135 37.64 -15.26 -10.62
C GLN A 135 36.20 -14.82 -10.33
N LEU A 136 35.23 -15.74 -10.24
CA LEU A 136 33.85 -15.37 -9.96
C LEU A 136 33.71 -14.90 -8.51
N HIS A 137 33.11 -13.73 -8.34
CA HIS A 137 32.69 -13.16 -7.06
C HIS A 137 31.25 -13.50 -6.71
N SER A 138 30.40 -13.77 -7.71
CA SER A 138 29.00 -14.17 -7.53
C SER A 138 28.60 -15.23 -8.55
N LEU A 139 27.87 -16.24 -8.11
CA LEU A 139 27.44 -17.36 -8.92
C LEU A 139 26.03 -17.81 -8.53
N THR A 140 25.14 -17.91 -9.53
CA THR A 140 23.87 -18.63 -9.37
C THR A 140 24.08 -20.12 -9.57
N ILE A 141 23.68 -20.94 -8.60
CA ILE A 141 23.78 -22.39 -8.65
C ILE A 141 22.37 -22.99 -8.68
N PRO A 142 21.99 -23.70 -9.75
CA PRO A 142 20.77 -24.51 -9.77
C PRO A 142 20.88 -25.61 -8.71
N LEU A 143 19.88 -25.73 -7.84
CA LEU A 143 19.88 -26.76 -6.80
C LEU A 143 19.91 -28.16 -7.41
N SER A 144 19.28 -28.35 -8.57
CA SER A 144 19.31 -29.64 -9.27
C SER A 144 20.69 -30.05 -9.81
N ASP A 145 21.67 -29.14 -9.81
CA ASP A 145 23.05 -29.39 -10.23
C ASP A 145 24.06 -29.20 -9.09
N ILE A 146 23.60 -29.06 -7.84
CA ILE A 146 24.43 -28.71 -6.69
C ILE A 146 25.61 -29.67 -6.49
N LYS A 147 25.42 -30.96 -6.81
CA LYS A 147 26.45 -32.00 -6.73
C LYS A 147 27.67 -31.70 -7.58
N ARG A 148 27.45 -31.15 -8.78
CA ARG A 148 28.51 -30.79 -9.73
C ARG A 148 29.38 -29.67 -9.17
N TYR A 149 28.76 -28.65 -8.57
CA TYR A 149 29.45 -27.53 -7.95
C TYR A 149 30.16 -27.91 -6.64
N ALA A 150 29.53 -28.76 -5.81
CA ALA A 150 30.11 -29.23 -4.56
C ALA A 150 31.43 -30.00 -4.80
N ALA A 151 31.52 -30.78 -5.88
CA ALA A 151 32.72 -31.55 -6.23
C ALA A 151 33.95 -30.68 -6.58
N ILE A 152 33.74 -29.40 -6.91
CA ILE A 152 34.82 -28.47 -7.34
C ILE A 152 34.85 -27.17 -6.53
N VAL A 153 34.31 -27.19 -5.31
CA VAL A 153 34.27 -26.03 -4.41
C VAL A 153 35.66 -25.41 -4.19
N CYS A 154 36.73 -26.21 -4.27
CA CYS A 154 38.12 -25.75 -4.16
C CYS A 154 38.57 -24.76 -5.26
N ARG A 155 37.81 -24.61 -6.34
CA ARG A 155 38.10 -23.63 -7.40
C ARG A 155 37.38 -22.29 -7.19
N MET A 156 36.59 -22.14 -6.14
CA MET A 156 35.74 -20.97 -5.91
C MET A 156 36.36 -19.95 -4.94
N GLU A 157 37.69 -19.80 -4.94
CA GLU A 157 38.42 -18.94 -4.00
C GLU A 157 37.96 -17.49 -4.00
N SER A 158 37.57 -16.94 -5.16
CA SER A 158 37.14 -15.55 -5.24
C SER A 158 35.67 -15.33 -4.89
N LEU A 159 34.90 -16.39 -4.61
CA LEU A 159 33.44 -16.32 -4.50
C LEU A 159 33.01 -15.66 -3.19
N GLU A 160 32.29 -14.54 -3.32
CA GLU A 160 31.74 -13.77 -2.20
C GLU A 160 30.22 -13.97 -2.04
N HIS A 161 29.53 -14.43 -3.10
CA HIS A 161 28.07 -14.58 -3.11
C HIS A 161 27.60 -15.82 -3.86
N ILE A 162 26.82 -16.66 -3.19
CA ILE A 162 26.09 -17.78 -3.81
C ILE A 162 24.61 -17.44 -3.89
N ARG A 163 24.00 -17.69 -5.06
CA ARG A 163 22.56 -17.60 -5.24
C ARG A 163 22.01 -18.97 -5.63
N TYR A 164 21.22 -19.59 -4.77
CA TYR A 164 20.54 -20.83 -5.11
C TYR A 164 19.32 -20.57 -5.97
N LEU A 165 19.29 -21.15 -7.16
CA LEU A 165 18.09 -21.20 -7.97
C LEU A 165 17.27 -22.43 -7.54
N LEU A 166 16.06 -22.19 -7.04
CA LEU A 166 15.13 -23.24 -6.64
C LEU A 166 14.41 -23.79 -7.89
N ASP A 167 15.17 -24.53 -8.72
CA ASP A 167 14.70 -25.12 -9.98
C ASP A 167 14.10 -26.53 -9.82
N GLU A 168 14.30 -27.15 -8.67
CA GLU A 168 13.58 -28.34 -8.25
C GLU A 168 12.24 -27.97 -7.63
N VAL A 169 11.20 -28.76 -7.92
CA VAL A 169 9.83 -28.48 -7.47
C VAL A 169 9.38 -29.53 -6.47
N TRP A 170 9.21 -29.11 -5.23
CA TRP A 170 8.91 -30.01 -4.10
C TRP A 170 7.52 -29.80 -3.50
N THR A 171 6.97 -28.58 -3.59
CA THR A 171 5.76 -28.18 -2.84
C THR A 171 4.46 -28.20 -3.66
N HIS A 172 4.48 -28.79 -4.87
CA HIS A 172 3.32 -28.79 -5.77
C HIS A 172 2.17 -29.65 -5.19
N PRO A 173 0.91 -29.19 -5.20
CA PRO A 173 -0.24 -29.95 -4.65
C PRO A 173 -0.37 -31.37 -5.21
N LEU A 174 -0.04 -31.55 -6.50
CA LEU A 174 -0.07 -32.87 -7.14
C LEU A 174 1.00 -33.83 -6.60
N ILE A 175 2.17 -33.32 -6.17
CA ILE A 175 3.19 -34.15 -5.54
C ILE A 175 2.66 -34.67 -4.21
N ARG A 176 1.99 -33.82 -3.41
CA ARG A 176 1.41 -34.21 -2.10
C ARG A 176 0.40 -35.37 -2.21
N ASN A 177 -0.23 -35.55 -3.37
CA ASN A 177 -1.23 -36.59 -3.61
C ASN A 177 -0.67 -37.84 -4.32
N SER A 178 0.64 -37.91 -4.54
CA SER A 178 1.30 -38.99 -5.29
C SER A 178 1.94 -40.03 -4.36
N ASN A 179 2.14 -41.26 -4.85
CA ASN A 179 2.90 -42.29 -4.11
C ASN A 179 4.41 -41.95 -4.01
N THR A 180 4.86 -40.89 -4.68
CA THR A 180 6.27 -40.44 -4.75
C THR A 180 6.62 -39.35 -3.75
N VAL A 181 5.75 -39.04 -2.77
CA VAL A 181 6.03 -38.03 -1.73
C VAL A 181 7.31 -38.38 -0.96
N ALA A 182 7.47 -39.64 -0.55
CA ALA A 182 8.64 -40.07 0.22
C ALA A 182 9.96 -39.91 -0.58
N GLU A 183 9.96 -40.27 -1.86
CA GLU A 183 11.12 -40.09 -2.74
C GLU A 183 11.43 -38.61 -2.97
N THR A 184 10.39 -37.78 -3.14
CA THR A 184 10.54 -36.34 -3.37
C THR A 184 11.09 -35.64 -2.12
N GLU A 185 10.60 -35.99 -0.93
CA GLU A 185 11.12 -35.44 0.33
C GLU A 185 12.53 -35.95 0.64
N ALA A 186 12.83 -37.23 0.39
CA ALA A 186 14.19 -37.76 0.56
C ALA A 186 15.20 -37.03 -0.32
N ARG A 187 14.82 -36.77 -1.57
CA ARG A 187 15.62 -35.99 -2.51
C ARG A 187 15.74 -34.51 -2.10
N LYS A 188 14.66 -33.92 -1.55
CA LYS A 188 14.67 -32.55 -1.04
C LYS A 188 15.72 -32.42 0.04
N GLU A 189 15.70 -33.35 0.97
CA GLU A 189 16.68 -33.44 2.04
C GLU A 189 18.10 -33.61 1.50
N GLU A 190 18.31 -34.51 0.52
CA GLU A 190 19.61 -34.71 -0.12
C GLU A 190 20.16 -33.41 -0.76
N VAL A 191 19.37 -32.77 -1.64
CA VAL A 191 19.80 -31.59 -2.38
C VAL A 191 20.06 -30.40 -1.44
N LEU A 192 19.19 -30.19 -0.45
CA LEU A 192 19.38 -29.12 0.52
C LEU A 192 20.56 -29.38 1.45
N SER A 193 20.77 -30.63 1.88
CA SER A 193 21.97 -31.04 2.63
C SER A 193 23.25 -30.79 1.84
N MET A 194 23.25 -31.07 0.53
CA MET A 194 24.38 -30.73 -0.35
C MET A 194 24.60 -29.23 -0.48
N ALA A 195 23.54 -28.41 -0.51
CA ALA A 195 23.65 -26.96 -0.54
C ALA A 195 24.26 -26.40 0.76
N VAL A 196 23.86 -26.95 1.92
CA VAL A 196 24.48 -26.63 3.21
C VAL A 196 25.97 -27.05 3.21
N GLN A 197 26.26 -28.27 2.74
CA GLN A 197 27.62 -28.82 2.70
C GLN A 197 28.54 -28.02 1.77
N LEU A 198 28.05 -27.55 0.62
CA LEU A 198 28.82 -26.69 -0.29
C LEU A 198 29.26 -25.39 0.42
N VAL A 199 28.36 -24.74 1.16
CA VAL A 199 28.67 -23.53 1.93
C VAL A 199 29.69 -23.85 3.02
N LYS A 200 29.51 -24.96 3.73
CA LYS A 200 30.41 -25.41 4.79
C LYS A 200 31.82 -25.66 4.27
N ASP A 201 31.95 -26.34 3.14
CA ASP A 201 33.24 -26.61 2.52
C ASP A 201 33.90 -25.34 2.00
N HIS A 202 33.12 -24.44 1.38
CA HIS A 202 33.63 -23.15 0.91
C HIS A 202 34.17 -22.31 2.06
N VAL A 203 33.40 -22.11 3.13
CA VAL A 203 33.81 -21.34 4.32
C VAL A 203 35.04 -21.94 5.00
N ARG A 204 35.14 -23.27 5.03
CA ARG A 204 36.33 -23.98 5.56
C ARG A 204 37.57 -23.74 4.72
N LEU A 205 37.46 -23.79 3.39
CA LEU A 205 38.58 -23.62 2.46
C LEU A 205 38.99 -22.15 2.31
N PHE A 206 38.03 -21.23 2.32
CA PHE A 206 38.21 -19.80 2.09
C PHE A 206 37.58 -18.96 3.22
N PRO A 207 38.20 -18.94 4.42
CA PRO A 207 37.64 -18.28 5.59
C PRO A 207 37.30 -16.81 5.33
N LYS A 208 36.09 -16.40 5.73
CA LYS A 208 35.56 -15.02 5.60
C LYS A 208 35.39 -14.52 4.15
N ARG A 209 35.59 -15.37 3.14
CA ARG A 209 35.43 -14.98 1.73
C ARG A 209 33.98 -14.90 1.31
N LEU A 210 33.22 -15.96 1.54
CA LEU A 210 31.78 -15.99 1.26
C LEU A 210 31.05 -15.07 2.24
N ARG A 211 30.36 -14.07 1.71
CA ARG A 211 29.69 -13.01 2.48
C ARG A 211 28.17 -13.13 2.44
N MET A 212 27.62 -13.68 1.35
CA MET A 212 26.19 -13.72 1.13
C MET A 212 25.78 -15.07 0.53
N VAL A 213 24.69 -15.62 1.02
CA VAL A 213 23.95 -16.70 0.37
C VAL A 213 22.51 -16.23 0.25
N SER A 214 21.93 -16.41 -0.93
CA SER A 214 20.54 -16.05 -1.21
C SER A 214 19.88 -17.19 -1.97
N SER A 215 18.55 -17.23 -1.97
CA SER A 215 17.82 -18.11 -2.86
C SER A 215 16.88 -17.28 -3.72
N CYS A 216 16.61 -17.75 -4.93
CA CYS A 216 15.55 -17.20 -5.76
C CYS A 216 14.66 -18.30 -6.26
N ASN A 217 13.35 -18.08 -6.17
CA ASN A 217 12.41 -18.93 -6.86
C ASN A 217 12.50 -18.63 -8.36
N ARG A 218 12.46 -19.71 -9.14
CA ARG A 218 12.61 -19.68 -10.59
C ARG A 218 11.46 -18.96 -11.28
N ASP A 219 10.27 -19.05 -10.70
CA ASP A 219 9.02 -18.58 -11.29
C ASP A 219 8.41 -17.44 -10.46
N LYS A 220 8.27 -16.26 -11.09
CA LYS A 220 7.21 -15.30 -10.73
C LYS A 220 5.86 -15.71 -11.36
N ARG A 221 5.75 -16.92 -11.91
CA ARG A 221 4.54 -17.38 -12.60
C ARG A 221 3.45 -17.71 -11.57
N PRO A 222 2.21 -17.23 -11.74
CA PRO A 222 1.15 -17.33 -10.72
C PRO A 222 0.77 -18.76 -10.29
N SER A 223 1.14 -19.77 -11.07
CA SER A 223 0.65 -21.15 -10.91
C SER A 223 1.56 -22.07 -10.10
N MET A 224 2.80 -21.69 -9.81
CA MET A 224 3.72 -22.49 -9.00
C MET A 224 3.83 -21.86 -7.62
N SER A 225 3.53 -22.62 -6.57
CA SER A 225 3.66 -22.19 -5.18
C SER A 225 5.04 -21.57 -4.92
N GLU A 226 5.13 -20.52 -4.10
CA GLU A 226 6.43 -19.99 -3.68
C GLU A 226 7.25 -21.10 -3.01
N GLN A 227 8.40 -21.41 -3.61
CA GLN A 227 9.37 -22.33 -3.04
C GLN A 227 10.40 -21.55 -2.23
N ALA A 228 10.80 -22.08 -1.08
CA ALA A 228 11.83 -21.52 -0.24
C ALA A 228 12.65 -22.64 0.40
N ILE A 229 13.94 -22.38 0.64
CA ILE A 229 14.76 -23.25 1.49
C ILE A 229 14.13 -23.25 2.90
N PRO A 230 13.97 -24.40 3.57
CA PRO A 230 13.50 -24.47 4.96
C PRO A 230 14.27 -23.51 5.89
N LYS A 231 13.55 -22.86 6.82
CA LYS A 231 14.12 -21.77 7.65
C LYS A 231 15.31 -22.25 8.51
N ASP A 232 15.23 -23.45 9.03
CA ASP A 232 16.27 -24.13 9.81
C ASP A 232 17.57 -24.32 9.00
N MET A 233 17.46 -24.80 7.75
CA MET A 233 18.61 -24.93 6.85
C MET A 233 19.17 -23.58 6.40
N GLN A 234 18.30 -22.58 6.16
CA GLN A 234 18.75 -21.22 5.90
C GLN A 234 19.56 -20.68 7.09
N LEU A 235 19.06 -20.82 8.32
CA LEU A 235 19.78 -20.40 9.52
C LEU A 235 21.11 -21.13 9.67
N GLU A 236 21.18 -22.42 9.36
CA GLU A 236 22.44 -23.16 9.36
C GLU A 236 23.45 -22.57 8.35
N ILE A 237 23.02 -22.30 7.11
CA ILE A 237 23.81 -21.61 6.09
C ILE A 237 24.32 -20.26 6.60
N PHE A 238 23.42 -19.42 7.12
CA PHE A 238 23.77 -18.08 7.56
C PHE A 238 24.69 -18.07 8.79
N ARG A 239 24.59 -19.05 9.70
CA ARG A 239 25.50 -19.21 10.85
C ARG A 239 26.94 -19.46 10.42
N MET A 240 27.17 -20.01 9.23
CA MET A 240 28.51 -20.22 8.67
C MET A 240 29.08 -18.95 8.01
N LEU A 241 28.23 -17.98 7.63
CA LEU A 241 28.66 -16.73 7.00
C LEU A 241 29.15 -15.71 8.04
N PRO A 242 30.02 -14.75 7.66
CA PRO A 242 30.35 -13.64 8.54
C PRO A 242 29.11 -12.76 8.81
N PRO A 243 29.03 -12.12 10.00
CA PRO A 243 27.99 -11.14 10.31
C PRO A 243 28.00 -9.97 9.32
N VAL A 244 26.82 -9.42 9.04
CA VAL A 244 26.70 -8.26 8.16
C VAL A 244 27.33 -7.05 8.85
N GLN A 245 28.29 -6.41 8.19
CA GLN A 245 28.90 -5.18 8.69
C GLN A 245 28.19 -3.96 8.12
N ARG A 246 27.96 -2.94 8.96
CA ARG A 246 27.41 -1.63 8.55
C ARG A 246 26.11 -1.74 7.75
N ILE A 247 25.20 -2.60 8.22
CA ILE A 247 23.88 -2.75 7.61
C ILE A 247 23.10 -1.42 7.72
N LYS A 248 22.65 -0.88 6.58
CA LYS A 248 21.82 0.33 6.55
C LYS A 248 20.32 0.02 6.54
N SER A 249 19.93 -1.09 5.94
CA SER A 249 18.54 -1.51 5.84
C SER A 249 18.40 -3.00 6.13
N LEU A 250 17.47 -3.33 7.01
CA LEU A 250 17.07 -4.68 7.37
C LEU A 250 15.75 -4.97 6.63
N THR A 251 15.83 -5.92 5.70
CA THR A 251 14.77 -6.29 4.75
C THR A 251 14.59 -7.81 4.79
N ARG A 252 13.58 -8.34 4.07
CA ARG A 252 13.37 -9.79 3.95
C ARG A 252 14.62 -10.54 3.45
N ASP A 253 15.45 -9.91 2.62
CA ASP A 253 16.58 -10.58 1.95
C ASP A 253 17.80 -10.79 2.85
N ASN A 254 17.99 -9.93 3.86
CA ASN A 254 19.15 -10.00 4.77
C ASN A 254 18.76 -10.29 6.23
N TRP A 255 17.45 -10.37 6.53
CA TRP A 255 16.92 -10.69 7.85
C TRP A 255 17.55 -11.94 8.44
N MET A 256 17.56 -13.03 7.67
CA MET A 256 18.03 -14.34 8.13
C MET A 256 19.53 -14.34 8.47
N GLN A 257 20.34 -13.53 7.79
CA GLN A 257 21.76 -13.38 8.12
C GLN A 257 21.98 -12.65 9.43
N VAL A 258 21.18 -11.61 9.71
CA VAL A 258 21.17 -10.94 11.01
C VAL A 258 20.65 -11.88 12.10
N ALA A 259 19.62 -12.67 11.80
CA ALA A 259 19.05 -13.64 12.73
C ALA A 259 19.99 -14.81 13.08
N ALA A 260 20.92 -15.14 12.20
CA ALA A 260 21.98 -16.10 12.50
C ALA A 260 23.05 -15.54 13.45
N HIS A 261 23.25 -14.21 13.46
CA HIS A 261 24.30 -13.53 14.22
C HIS A 261 23.77 -12.28 14.94
N PRO A 262 22.73 -12.40 15.79
CA PRO A 262 22.06 -11.24 16.35
C PRO A 262 23.04 -10.38 17.14
N GLU A 263 23.88 -10.96 18.00
CA GLU A 263 24.83 -10.22 18.85
C GLU A 263 26.08 -9.72 18.12
N ALA A 264 26.50 -10.41 17.05
CA ALA A 264 27.73 -10.06 16.33
C ALA A 264 27.50 -9.03 15.21
N THR A 265 26.26 -8.84 14.77
CA THR A 265 25.91 -7.85 13.73
C THR A 265 25.93 -6.43 14.30
N ASP A 266 26.67 -5.51 13.69
CA ASP A 266 26.68 -4.11 14.14
C ASP A 266 25.46 -3.34 13.61
N LEU A 267 24.43 -3.23 14.44
CA LEU A 267 23.16 -2.54 14.12
C LEU A 267 23.22 -1.02 14.31
N ARG A 268 24.35 -0.45 14.77
CA ARG A 268 24.45 1.00 15.02
C ARG A 268 24.21 1.83 13.77
N TYR A 269 24.48 1.27 12.59
CA TYR A 269 24.32 1.91 11.28
C TYR A 269 22.95 1.65 10.63
N LEU A 270 22.07 0.89 11.30
CA LEU A 270 20.77 0.54 10.74
C LEU A 270 19.88 1.79 10.71
N GLU A 271 19.55 2.23 9.50
CA GLU A 271 18.68 3.39 9.25
C GLU A 271 17.24 2.97 9.00
N THR A 272 17.01 1.77 8.45
CA THR A 272 15.68 1.30 8.05
C THR A 272 15.45 -0.14 8.47
N LEU A 273 14.40 -0.39 9.25
CA LEU A 273 13.92 -1.72 9.59
C LEU A 273 12.51 -1.87 9.04
N ARG A 274 12.33 -2.73 8.03
CA ARG A 274 11.00 -3.02 7.44
C ARG A 274 10.76 -4.51 7.45
N TYR A 275 9.89 -4.96 8.33
CA TYR A 275 9.65 -6.39 8.46
C TYR A 275 8.27 -6.69 9.03
N ASN A 276 7.35 -7.03 8.14
CA ASN A 276 5.92 -7.21 8.46
C ASN A 276 5.60 -8.67 8.81
N MET A 277 6.61 -9.50 9.08
CA MET A 277 6.40 -10.86 9.57
C MET A 277 6.14 -10.83 11.09
N PRO A 278 5.32 -11.75 11.62
CA PRO A 278 5.09 -11.85 13.07
C PRO A 278 6.39 -11.99 13.86
N VAL A 279 6.45 -11.35 15.03
CA VAL A 279 7.66 -11.25 15.88
C VAL A 279 8.22 -12.61 16.26
N GLU A 280 7.36 -13.61 16.42
CA GLU A 280 7.74 -15.00 16.75
C GLU A 280 8.65 -15.61 15.67
N GLN A 281 8.54 -15.11 14.45
CA GLN A 281 9.31 -15.58 13.29
C GLN A 281 10.63 -14.83 13.09
N TRP A 282 10.94 -13.84 13.94
CA TRP A 282 12.10 -12.98 13.78
C TRP A 282 13.41 -13.67 14.15
N PHE A 283 13.50 -14.14 15.39
CA PHE A 283 14.72 -14.76 15.97
C PHE A 283 14.36 -16.00 16.82
N GLY A 284 13.12 -16.50 16.70
CA GLY A 284 12.55 -17.52 17.59
C GLY A 284 11.92 -16.92 18.85
N SER A 285 11.18 -17.74 19.59
CA SER A 285 10.38 -17.32 20.76
C SER A 285 11.21 -16.84 21.97
N SER A 286 12.52 -17.09 21.99
CA SER A 286 13.40 -16.78 23.12
C SER A 286 14.19 -15.49 22.99
N TYR A 287 14.17 -14.82 21.84
CA TYR A 287 14.99 -13.64 21.61
C TYR A 287 14.28 -12.35 22.05
N ASP A 288 15.00 -11.53 22.84
CA ASP A 288 14.51 -10.24 23.29
C ASP A 288 14.71 -9.15 22.21
N TYR A 289 13.70 -8.95 21.37
CA TYR A 289 13.70 -7.94 20.32
C TYR A 289 13.85 -6.50 20.85
N ARG A 290 13.62 -6.24 22.14
CA ARG A 290 13.85 -4.92 22.75
C ARG A 290 15.34 -4.55 22.67
N GLN A 291 16.21 -5.53 22.89
CA GLN A 291 17.67 -5.35 22.79
C GLN A 291 18.10 -5.05 21.36
N LEU A 292 17.42 -5.62 20.37
CA LEU A 292 17.67 -5.31 18.97
C LEU A 292 17.39 -3.84 18.66
N LEU A 293 16.21 -3.34 19.03
CA LEU A 293 15.86 -1.93 18.79
C LEU A 293 16.79 -0.96 19.54
N GLN A 294 17.19 -1.31 20.76
CA GLN A 294 18.19 -0.54 21.53
C GLN A 294 19.56 -0.44 20.85
N ARG A 295 19.90 -1.36 19.94
CA ARG A 295 21.19 -1.32 19.21
C ARG A 295 21.12 -0.49 17.93
N CYS A 296 19.92 -0.19 17.43
CA CYS A 296 19.67 0.53 16.19
C CYS A 296 19.78 2.06 16.38
N ARG A 297 21.01 2.56 16.64
CA ARG A 297 21.23 3.97 17.00
C ARG A 297 21.05 4.98 15.87
N SER A 298 21.09 4.54 14.62
CA SER A 298 20.84 5.38 13.44
C SER A 298 19.45 5.20 12.85
N LEU A 299 18.52 4.53 13.56
CA LEU A 299 17.21 4.16 13.02
C LEU A 299 16.38 5.39 12.71
N LYS A 300 15.97 5.52 11.44
CA LYS A 300 15.10 6.58 10.91
C LYS A 300 13.74 6.05 10.50
N ASN A 301 13.68 4.84 9.96
CA ASN A 301 12.45 4.24 9.44
C ASN A 301 12.19 2.90 10.13
N LEU A 302 11.03 2.76 10.75
CA LEU A 302 10.61 1.55 11.44
C LEU A 302 9.23 1.13 10.94
N ASP A 303 9.14 -0.05 10.34
CA ASP A 303 7.90 -0.69 9.89
C ASP A 303 7.86 -2.13 10.42
N ILE A 304 6.99 -2.37 11.40
CA ILE A 304 6.97 -3.58 12.23
C ILE A 304 5.55 -4.00 12.61
N PRO A 305 5.30 -5.28 12.94
CA PRO A 305 4.11 -5.66 13.69
C PRO A 305 4.18 -5.17 15.15
N PRO A 306 3.06 -5.20 15.88
CA PRO A 306 3.03 -5.01 17.32
C PRO A 306 3.99 -5.97 18.03
N LEU A 307 4.76 -5.38 18.93
CA LEU A 307 5.76 -6.08 19.71
C LEU A 307 5.19 -6.46 21.08
N GLY A 308 4.08 -5.85 21.49
CA GLY A 308 3.44 -6.02 22.78
C GLY A 308 3.91 -4.99 23.80
N GLN A 309 3.28 -5.04 24.98
CA GLN A 309 3.38 -4.00 26.00
C GLN A 309 4.82 -3.72 26.45
N GLY A 310 5.15 -2.43 26.56
CA GLY A 310 6.43 -1.93 27.05
C GLY A 310 7.61 -2.16 26.11
N SER A 311 7.35 -2.44 24.83
CA SER A 311 8.42 -2.66 23.85
C SER A 311 9.26 -1.41 23.56
N PHE A 312 8.69 -0.22 23.79
CA PHE A 312 9.34 1.07 23.64
C PHE A 312 9.54 1.83 24.96
N ALA A 313 9.17 1.24 26.10
CA ALA A 313 9.34 1.86 27.43
C ALA A 313 10.81 2.25 27.72
N TRP A 314 11.77 1.50 27.17
CA TRP A 314 13.20 1.84 27.27
C TRP A 314 13.53 3.17 26.57
N ALA A 315 12.93 3.46 25.42
CA ALA A 315 13.17 4.67 24.65
C ALA A 315 12.53 5.86 25.34
N ALA A 316 11.31 5.67 25.88
CA ALA A 316 10.66 6.65 26.72
C ALA A 316 11.50 6.98 27.96
N GLN A 317 12.10 5.98 28.61
CA GLN A 317 12.99 6.21 29.74
C GLN A 317 14.28 6.95 29.35
N GLU A 318 14.90 6.58 28.23
CA GLU A 318 16.10 7.25 27.71
C GLU A 318 15.83 8.74 27.45
N LYS A 319 14.64 9.05 26.91
CA LYS A 319 14.16 10.43 26.70
C LYS A 319 13.95 11.18 28.02
N ARG A 320 13.29 10.58 29.02
CA ARG A 320 13.10 11.19 30.35
C ARG A 320 14.43 11.50 31.04
N ASP A 321 15.38 10.57 30.96
CA ASP A 321 16.72 10.75 31.53
C ASP A 321 17.47 11.89 30.84
N HIS A 322 17.36 11.98 29.52
CA HIS A 322 17.94 13.07 28.73
C HIS A 322 17.35 14.44 29.12
N ASP A 323 16.03 14.54 29.21
CA ASP A 323 15.36 15.80 29.54
C ASP A 323 15.62 16.24 30.99
N SER A 324 15.67 15.30 31.93
CA SER A 324 16.04 15.56 33.32
C SER A 324 17.45 16.13 33.46
N ARG A 325 18.39 15.69 32.62
CA ARG A 325 19.76 16.25 32.56
C ARG A 325 19.77 17.66 32.01
N ILE A 326 18.98 17.96 30.97
CA ILE A 326 18.84 19.32 30.42
C ILE A 326 18.33 20.28 31.50
N VAL A 327 17.29 19.90 32.24
CA VAL A 327 16.71 20.73 33.31
C VAL A 327 17.72 20.96 34.43
N SER A 328 18.40 19.90 34.89
CA SER A 328 19.40 19.99 35.97
C SER A 328 20.58 20.90 35.64
N ASN A 329 20.91 21.02 34.34
CA ASN A 329 22.06 21.80 33.88
C ASN A 329 21.75 23.29 33.66
N LYS A 330 20.48 23.70 33.55
CA LYS A 330 20.10 25.11 33.36
C LYS A 330 20.52 26.02 34.52
N GLY A 331 20.89 25.48 35.68
CA GLY A 331 21.31 26.24 36.87
C GLY A 331 22.82 26.24 37.19
N LYS A 332 23.65 25.45 36.49
CA LYS A 332 25.09 25.36 36.79
C LYS A 332 25.89 25.88 35.59
N ARG A 333 26.67 26.96 35.81
CA ARG A 333 27.61 27.52 34.82
C ARG A 333 28.38 26.37 34.15
N ALA A 334 28.28 26.34 32.83
CA ALA A 334 28.81 25.32 31.94
C ALA A 334 30.25 24.93 32.30
N LEU A 335 30.39 23.86 33.09
CA LEU A 335 31.60 23.07 33.04
C LEU A 335 31.53 22.24 31.76
N PRO A 336 32.60 22.20 30.95
CA PRO A 336 32.64 21.42 29.72
C PRO A 336 32.45 19.94 30.08
N TRP A 337 31.28 19.41 29.75
CA TRP A 337 30.97 18.01 29.99
C TRP A 337 31.84 17.17 29.07
N LYS A 338 32.62 16.25 29.64
CA LYS A 338 33.12 15.11 28.86
C LYS A 338 31.91 14.31 28.39
N GLU A 339 31.65 14.32 27.08
CA GLU A 339 30.57 13.63 26.34
C GLU A 339 30.53 12.09 26.51
N GLU A 340 31.19 11.51 27.51
CA GLU A 340 31.51 10.08 27.58
C GLU A 340 30.33 9.15 27.92
N ARG A 341 29.09 9.65 28.13
CA ARG A 341 27.98 8.79 28.61
C ARG A 341 26.79 8.59 27.67
N LEU A 342 26.67 9.32 26.57
CA LEU A 342 25.78 8.95 25.46
C LEU A 342 26.54 9.14 24.15
N PRO A 343 27.53 8.27 23.84
CA PRO A 343 28.38 8.43 22.66
C PRO A 343 27.62 8.49 21.32
N TYR A 344 26.29 8.24 21.31
CA TYR A 344 25.49 8.12 20.09
C TYR A 344 24.18 8.96 20.08
N GLY A 345 23.86 9.74 21.12
CA GLY A 345 22.62 10.52 21.19
C GLY A 345 21.32 9.68 21.26
N LEU A 346 20.15 10.36 21.27
CA LEU A 346 18.84 9.72 21.14
C LEU A 346 18.64 9.18 19.71
N VAL A 347 17.88 8.09 19.57
CA VAL A 347 17.60 7.48 18.25
C VAL A 347 16.78 8.45 17.40
N PRO A 348 17.20 8.78 16.16
CA PRO A 348 16.57 9.79 15.33
C PRO A 348 15.41 9.20 14.49
N LEU A 349 14.42 8.59 15.14
CA LEU A 349 13.30 7.96 14.43
C LEU A 349 12.44 9.03 13.75
N GLU A 350 12.32 8.96 12.43
CA GLU A 350 11.58 9.92 11.59
C GLU A 350 10.25 9.33 11.11
N ASN A 351 10.21 8.05 10.72
CA ASN A 351 9.02 7.39 10.19
C ASN A 351 8.72 6.13 10.99
N PHE A 352 7.53 6.07 11.57
CA PHE A 352 7.04 4.93 12.32
C PHE A 352 5.77 4.37 11.68
N THR A 353 5.83 3.08 11.33
CA THR A 353 4.71 2.30 10.83
C THR A 353 4.55 1.08 11.71
N ILE A 354 3.34 0.86 12.21
CA ILE A 354 2.99 -0.35 12.96
C ILE A 354 1.76 -0.98 12.34
N SER A 355 1.88 -2.25 11.95
CA SER A 355 0.81 -3.00 11.29
C SER A 355 0.40 -4.20 12.14
N GLU A 356 -0.69 -4.04 12.88
CA GLU A 356 -1.32 -5.13 13.59
C GLU A 356 -1.96 -6.11 12.59
N GLN A 357 -1.63 -7.39 12.79
CA GLN A 357 -2.15 -8.53 12.02
C GLN A 357 -2.59 -9.66 12.94
N LEU A 358 -1.68 -10.12 13.81
CA LEU A 358 -1.92 -11.25 14.71
C LEU A 358 -1.96 -10.88 16.19
N LYS A 359 -1.23 -9.83 16.58
CA LYS A 359 -1.12 -9.39 17.97
C LYS A 359 -1.76 -8.03 18.16
N PRO A 360 -2.53 -7.82 19.24
CA PRO A 360 -3.12 -6.54 19.53
C PRO A 360 -2.04 -5.47 19.79
N LEU A 361 -2.26 -4.28 19.22
CA LEU A 361 -1.57 -3.05 19.59
C LEU A 361 -1.83 -2.71 21.06
N THR A 362 -0.80 -2.24 21.75
CA THR A 362 -0.81 -1.87 23.16
C THR A 362 -0.33 -0.42 23.34
N ASP A 363 0.70 -0.17 24.15
CA ASP A 363 1.24 1.16 24.47
C ASP A 363 2.32 1.65 23.48
N GLU A 364 2.61 0.88 22.41
CA GLU A 364 3.76 1.17 21.55
C GLU A 364 3.66 2.52 20.83
N VAL A 365 2.48 2.91 20.37
CA VAL A 365 2.31 4.20 19.64
C VAL A 365 2.56 5.37 20.57
N ASP A 366 2.03 5.31 21.80
CA ASP A 366 2.18 6.36 22.80
C ASP A 366 3.62 6.49 23.29
N ASP A 367 4.29 5.35 23.56
CA ASP A 367 5.70 5.33 23.91
C ASP A 367 6.58 5.91 22.79
N VAL A 368 6.30 5.55 21.52
CA VAL A 368 7.04 6.06 20.35
C VAL A 368 6.84 7.56 20.19
N ALA A 369 5.59 8.03 20.25
CA ALA A 369 5.26 9.46 20.13
C ALA A 369 5.98 10.28 21.21
N PHE A 370 6.02 9.78 22.45
CA PHE A 370 6.76 10.43 23.53
C PHE A 370 8.28 10.39 23.30
N ALA A 371 8.84 9.19 23.10
CA ALA A 371 10.28 8.95 23.05
C ALA A 371 10.97 9.69 21.90
N PHE A 372 10.30 9.76 20.74
CA PHE A 372 10.86 10.31 19.50
C PHE A 372 10.18 11.61 19.06
N SER A 373 9.54 12.30 20.01
CA SER A 373 8.78 13.55 19.80
C SER A 373 9.52 14.63 18.97
N GLN A 374 10.85 14.69 19.06
CA GLN A 374 11.67 15.70 18.40
C GLN A 374 12.11 15.33 16.97
N THR A 375 11.85 14.10 16.54
CA THR A 375 12.33 13.57 15.25
C THR A 375 11.23 12.99 14.39
N LEU A 376 10.12 12.53 14.96
CA LEU A 376 9.00 11.95 14.22
C LEU A 376 8.42 12.94 13.20
N VAL A 377 8.33 12.46 11.96
CA VAL A 377 7.74 13.12 10.79
C VAL A 377 6.46 12.42 10.38
N THR A 378 6.45 11.09 10.43
CA THR A 378 5.30 10.26 10.04
C THR A 378 4.98 9.22 11.12
N ILE A 379 3.71 9.14 11.49
CA ILE A 379 3.14 8.02 12.27
C ILE A 379 2.04 7.38 11.43
N MET A 380 2.16 6.08 11.19
CA MET A 380 1.16 5.27 10.47
C MET A 380 0.83 4.01 11.28
N VAL A 381 -0.43 3.86 11.65
CA VAL A 381 -0.94 2.73 12.42
C VAL A 381 -1.98 2.02 11.56
N MET A 382 -1.75 0.74 11.27
CA MET A 382 -2.68 -0.11 10.53
C MET A 382 -3.13 -1.23 11.45
N ILE A 383 -4.42 -1.26 11.80
CA ILE A 383 -5.01 -2.35 12.58
C ILE A 383 -5.88 -3.17 11.64
N SER A 384 -5.30 -4.29 11.20
CA SER A 384 -5.99 -5.33 10.45
C SER A 384 -6.12 -6.56 11.33
N GLY A 385 -7.34 -7.09 11.47
CA GLY A 385 -7.59 -8.25 12.30
C GLY A 385 -8.67 -9.11 11.65
N THR A 386 -8.72 -10.38 12.02
CA THR A 386 -9.84 -11.27 11.69
C THR A 386 -10.79 -11.45 12.88
N ASP A 387 -10.53 -10.74 13.98
CA ASP A 387 -11.35 -10.85 15.17
C ASP A 387 -12.73 -10.26 14.91
N THR A 388 -13.75 -10.95 15.39
CA THR A 388 -15.15 -10.55 15.27
C THR A 388 -15.56 -9.60 16.38
N GLU A 389 -14.85 -9.58 17.51
CA GLU A 389 -15.18 -8.69 18.63
C GLU A 389 -14.56 -7.29 18.44
N MET A 390 -15.42 -6.27 18.40
CA MET A 390 -14.98 -4.87 18.28
C MET A 390 -14.33 -4.42 19.60
N ARG A 391 -13.00 -4.21 19.58
CA ARG A 391 -12.24 -3.73 20.74
C ARG A 391 -11.93 -2.23 20.65
N TRP A 392 -11.69 -1.61 21.80
CA TRP A 392 -11.27 -0.21 21.89
C TRP A 392 -9.75 -0.08 21.93
N ILE A 393 -9.20 0.90 21.21
CA ILE A 393 -7.78 1.22 21.20
C ILE A 393 -7.62 2.67 21.65
N GLN A 394 -6.96 2.84 22.79
CA GLN A 394 -6.65 4.16 23.33
C GLN A 394 -5.36 4.69 22.69
N LEU A 395 -5.40 5.91 22.15
CA LEU A 395 -4.25 6.56 21.52
C LEU A 395 -4.12 8.01 21.97
N GLY A 396 -2.90 8.51 22.08
CA GLY A 396 -2.62 9.91 22.42
C GLY A 396 -2.27 10.13 23.88
N ARG A 397 -2.22 9.08 24.70
CA ARG A 397 -1.98 9.25 26.14
C ARG A 397 -0.50 9.55 26.39
N GLY A 398 -0.23 10.68 27.05
CA GLY A 398 1.13 11.08 27.36
C GLY A 398 1.93 11.53 26.14
N TRP A 399 1.25 11.82 25.02
CA TRP A 399 1.88 12.53 23.90
C TRP A 399 2.37 13.89 24.39
N VAL A 400 3.44 14.35 23.76
CA VAL A 400 4.01 15.69 23.93
C VAL A 400 4.10 16.33 22.56
N ASP A 401 4.41 17.62 22.51
CA ASP A 401 4.51 18.31 21.23
C ASP A 401 5.44 17.60 20.26
N LEU A 402 4.89 17.32 19.08
CA LEU A 402 5.50 16.65 17.94
C LEU A 402 5.77 17.68 16.83
N PRO A 403 6.74 18.60 17.01
CA PRO A 403 6.93 19.75 16.13
C PRO A 403 7.38 19.39 14.71
N LYS A 404 7.79 18.14 14.45
CA LYS A 404 8.18 17.70 13.10
C LYS A 404 7.14 16.81 12.43
N LEU A 405 6.09 16.41 13.14
CA LEU A 405 5.09 15.50 12.61
C LEU A 405 4.28 16.21 11.53
N THR A 406 4.42 15.76 10.28
CA THR A 406 3.69 16.29 9.14
C THR A 406 2.56 15.36 8.69
N ARG A 407 2.62 14.07 9.05
CA ARG A 407 1.65 13.05 8.62
C ARG A 407 1.28 12.12 9.76
N LEU A 408 -0.02 12.06 10.07
CA LEU A 408 -0.61 11.15 11.06
C LEU A 408 -1.69 10.31 10.38
N GLU A 409 -1.51 9.00 10.39
CA GLU A 409 -2.48 8.04 9.85
C GLU A 409 -2.77 6.92 10.84
N ILE A 410 -4.05 6.68 11.11
CA ILE A 410 -4.51 5.60 11.98
C ILE A 410 -5.71 4.95 11.32
N HIS A 411 -5.56 3.70 10.90
CA HIS A 411 -6.59 2.90 10.22
C HIS A 411 -6.97 1.72 11.10
N ALA A 412 -8.09 1.83 11.81
CA ALA A 412 -8.63 0.85 12.74
C ALA A 412 -9.81 0.07 12.16
N ASN A 413 -9.54 -0.75 11.13
CA ASN A 413 -10.59 -1.47 10.40
C ASN A 413 -11.30 -2.58 11.21
N PHE A 414 -10.81 -2.90 12.41
CA PHE A 414 -11.37 -3.95 13.28
C PHE A 414 -11.37 -3.54 14.76
N ALA A 415 -11.33 -2.24 15.02
CA ALA A 415 -11.34 -1.68 16.36
C ALA A 415 -12.05 -0.33 16.35
N ARG A 416 -12.32 0.20 17.54
CA ARG A 416 -12.80 1.57 17.75
C ARG A 416 -11.67 2.42 18.32
N LEU A 417 -11.49 3.63 17.80
CA LEU A 417 -10.46 4.55 18.27
C LEU A 417 -10.97 5.38 19.45
N ASP A 418 -10.34 5.25 20.60
CA ASP A 418 -10.52 6.13 21.76
C ASP A 418 -9.36 7.14 21.79
N LEU A 419 -9.60 8.33 21.24
CA LEU A 419 -8.57 9.35 21.09
C LEU A 419 -8.47 10.19 22.36
N HIS A 420 -7.25 10.33 22.89
CA HIS A 420 -6.98 11.24 23.98
C HIS A 420 -7.36 12.68 23.58
N PRO A 421 -8.05 13.47 24.43
CA PRO A 421 -8.59 14.76 24.03
C PRO A 421 -7.55 15.76 23.48
N GLU A 422 -6.30 15.65 23.89
CA GLU A 422 -5.20 16.55 23.51
C GLU A 422 -4.36 16.04 22.33
N LEU A 423 -4.68 14.88 21.75
CA LEU A 423 -3.85 14.22 20.72
C LEU A 423 -3.47 15.17 19.57
N LEU A 424 -4.46 15.85 18.99
CA LEU A 424 -4.23 16.78 17.87
C LEU A 424 -3.57 18.10 18.31
N ALA A 425 -3.74 18.51 19.58
CA ALA A 425 -3.11 19.72 20.11
C ALA A 425 -1.58 19.60 20.15
N HIS A 426 -1.06 18.38 20.30
CA HIS A 426 0.37 18.08 20.24
C HIS A 426 0.95 17.98 18.82
N CYS A 427 0.14 18.19 17.77
CA CYS A 427 0.55 18.02 16.37
C CYS A 427 0.49 19.34 15.56
N PRO A 428 1.18 20.42 15.97
CA PRO A 428 0.96 21.77 15.42
C PRO A 428 1.36 21.93 13.94
N ASN A 429 2.26 21.08 13.44
CA ASN A 429 2.80 21.16 12.08
C ASN A 429 2.27 20.07 11.15
N VAL A 430 1.20 19.37 11.54
CA VAL A 430 0.61 18.31 10.72
C VAL A 430 -0.03 18.90 9.46
N THR A 431 0.27 18.27 8.32
CA THR A 431 -0.26 18.61 7.00
C THR A 431 -1.31 17.61 6.53
N PHE A 432 -1.19 16.36 6.98
CA PHE A 432 -2.07 15.27 6.59
C PHE A 432 -2.50 14.49 7.84
N VAL A 433 -3.80 14.44 8.10
CA VAL A 433 -4.41 13.66 9.19
C VAL A 433 -5.46 12.73 8.59
N LYS A 434 -5.30 11.43 8.83
CA LYS A 434 -6.33 10.43 8.52
C LYS A 434 -6.55 9.53 9.72
N LEU A 435 -7.70 9.65 10.35
CA LEU A 435 -8.12 8.81 11.48
C LEU A 435 -9.39 8.09 11.04
N SER A 436 -9.37 6.76 11.04
CA SER A 436 -10.50 5.98 10.58
C SER A 436 -10.71 4.73 11.41
N ASP A 437 -11.96 4.43 11.73
CA ASP A 437 -12.36 3.19 12.37
C ASP A 437 -13.72 2.69 11.87
N ARG A 438 -14.13 1.49 12.33
CA ARG A 438 -15.38 0.84 11.91
C ARG A 438 -16.59 1.16 12.78
N THR A 439 -16.81 2.43 13.10
CA THR A 439 -18.00 2.82 13.84
C THR A 439 -19.20 2.95 12.88
N TYR A 440 -20.08 1.95 12.92
CA TYR A 440 -21.37 1.93 12.22
C TYR A 440 -22.55 2.35 13.12
N GLY A 441 -22.39 2.30 14.45
CA GLY A 441 -23.45 2.65 15.40
C GLY A 441 -22.91 3.08 16.75
N TYR A 442 -23.59 4.02 17.40
CA TYR A 442 -23.17 4.64 18.65
C TYR A 442 -24.34 5.19 19.45
N ARG A 443 -24.09 5.55 20.72
CA ARG A 443 -24.99 6.34 21.55
C ARG A 443 -24.40 7.71 21.76
N CYS A 444 -25.20 8.76 21.67
CA CYS A 444 -24.66 10.12 21.74
C CYS A 444 -23.96 10.42 23.08
N GLN A 445 -24.44 9.81 24.16
CA GLN A 445 -23.89 9.97 25.52
C GLN A 445 -22.49 9.38 25.72
N ASP A 446 -22.02 8.48 24.84
CA ASP A 446 -20.72 7.83 24.98
C ASP A 446 -19.58 8.67 24.37
N ILE A 447 -19.91 9.76 23.68
CA ILE A 447 -18.97 10.55 22.89
C ILE A 447 -18.29 11.58 23.78
N VAL A 448 -16.99 11.37 24.03
CA VAL A 448 -16.13 12.33 24.73
C VAL A 448 -15.42 13.20 23.70
N PRO A 449 -15.69 14.51 23.65
CA PRO A 449 -15.06 15.36 22.66
C PRO A 449 -13.58 15.59 22.94
N CYS A 450 -12.80 15.66 21.87
CA CYS A 450 -11.44 16.17 21.91
C CYS A 450 -11.42 17.66 22.30
N GLN A 451 -10.25 18.14 22.69
CA GLN A 451 -10.02 19.56 22.86
C GLN A 451 -9.80 20.24 21.50
N THR A 452 -10.01 21.56 21.47
CA THR A 452 -9.69 22.36 20.28
C THR A 452 -8.18 22.32 20.02
N ALA A 453 -7.78 21.99 18.79
CA ALA A 453 -6.38 22.02 18.36
C ALA A 453 -6.09 23.20 17.42
N HIS A 454 -4.82 23.60 17.33
CA HIS A 454 -4.36 24.61 16.37
C HIS A 454 -3.63 23.94 15.21
N LEU A 455 -4.33 23.71 14.11
CA LEU A 455 -3.85 22.99 12.92
C LEU A 455 -3.63 23.96 11.74
N ALA A 456 -2.76 24.96 11.91
CA ALA A 456 -2.54 26.00 10.90
C ALA A 456 -1.96 25.52 9.55
N HIS A 457 -1.43 24.29 9.52
CA HIS A 457 -0.74 23.73 8.37
C HIS A 457 -1.47 22.55 7.72
N VAL A 458 -2.63 22.14 8.27
CA VAL A 458 -3.36 20.98 7.73
C VAL A 458 -3.92 21.29 6.34
N GLU A 459 -3.66 20.38 5.41
CA GLU A 459 -4.11 20.41 4.01
C GLU A 459 -5.18 19.33 3.78
N THR A 460 -5.00 18.14 4.38
CA THR A 460 -5.97 17.05 4.33
C THR A 460 -6.36 16.59 5.73
N LEU A 461 -7.67 16.56 6.00
CA LEU A 461 -8.26 16.06 7.23
C LEU A 461 -9.36 15.05 6.89
N THR A 462 -9.07 13.77 7.09
CA THR A 462 -10.02 12.67 6.96
C THR A 462 -10.31 12.08 8.34
N LEU A 463 -11.56 12.16 8.76
CA LEU A 463 -12.07 11.62 10.01
C LEU A 463 -13.19 10.64 9.68
N MET A 464 -13.04 9.39 10.09
CA MET A 464 -14.02 8.34 9.86
C MET A 464 -14.33 7.61 11.16
N GLY A 465 -15.62 7.39 11.41
CA GLY A 465 -16.12 6.65 12.56
C GLY A 465 -15.97 7.45 13.87
N TRP A 466 -15.41 6.84 14.93
CA TRP A 466 -15.35 7.47 16.26
C TRP A 466 -14.51 8.76 16.28
N SER A 467 -13.46 8.81 15.45
CA SER A 467 -12.63 10.00 15.29
C SER A 467 -13.40 11.22 14.75
N ALA A 468 -14.42 11.00 13.91
CA ALA A 468 -15.31 12.06 13.42
C ALA A 468 -16.25 12.55 14.53
N LEU A 469 -16.81 11.62 15.31
CA LEU A 469 -17.76 11.90 16.39
C LEU A 469 -17.16 12.70 17.55
N THR A 470 -15.89 12.42 17.86
CA THR A 470 -15.14 13.03 18.97
C THR A 470 -14.40 14.31 18.57
N PHE A 471 -14.27 14.61 17.28
CA PHE A 471 -13.53 15.78 16.81
C PHE A 471 -14.15 17.11 17.27
N HIS A 472 -13.31 18.02 17.74
CA HIS A 472 -13.75 19.35 18.14
C HIS A 472 -13.72 20.32 16.96
N GLN A 473 -14.90 20.66 16.44
CA GLN A 473 -15.04 21.45 15.22
C GLN A 473 -14.39 22.85 15.22
N ALA A 474 -14.25 23.52 16.38
CA ALA A 474 -13.54 24.80 16.46
C ALA A 474 -12.06 24.73 16.02
N THR A 475 -11.50 23.52 15.94
CA THR A 475 -10.17 23.26 15.35
C THR A 475 -10.08 23.77 13.91
N LEU A 476 -11.19 23.71 13.15
CA LEU A 476 -11.27 24.18 11.76
C LEU A 476 -11.02 25.68 11.61
N HIS A 477 -11.23 26.51 12.65
CA HIS A 477 -10.94 27.95 12.60
C HIS A 477 -9.45 28.28 12.36
N SER A 478 -8.58 27.35 12.73
CA SER A 478 -7.13 27.47 12.48
C SER A 478 -6.70 26.87 11.13
N ALA A 479 -7.50 25.99 10.53
CA ALA A 479 -7.17 25.15 9.38
C ALA A 479 -7.29 25.88 8.03
N ARG A 480 -6.70 27.07 7.90
CA ARG A 480 -6.87 27.93 6.70
C ARG A 480 -6.29 27.35 5.41
N LYS A 481 -5.40 26.36 5.50
CA LYS A 481 -4.77 25.69 4.36
C LYS A 481 -5.52 24.42 3.93
N LEU A 482 -6.60 24.05 4.62
CA LEU A 482 -7.33 22.82 4.37
C LEU A 482 -7.90 22.83 2.94
N THR A 483 -7.52 21.84 2.14
CA THR A 483 -8.02 21.61 0.78
C THR A 483 -9.05 20.50 0.75
N THR A 484 -8.90 19.50 1.62
CA THR A 484 -9.77 18.32 1.65
C THR A 484 -10.24 18.05 3.07
N LEU A 485 -11.56 18.04 3.26
CA LEU A 485 -12.21 17.70 4.52
C LEU A 485 -13.18 16.54 4.30
N GLU A 486 -12.94 15.42 4.97
CA GLU A 486 -13.81 14.27 4.98
C GLU A 486 -14.21 13.97 6.43
N VAL A 487 -15.49 14.04 6.75
CA VAL A 487 -16.03 13.72 8.08
C VAL A 487 -17.15 12.72 7.89
N THR A 488 -16.85 11.45 8.13
CA THR A 488 -17.68 10.34 7.67
C THR A 488 -17.90 9.33 8.77
N LEU A 489 -19.00 8.58 8.68
CA LEU A 489 -19.16 7.29 9.35
C LEU A 489 -19.02 6.18 8.31
N GLU A 490 -18.68 4.97 8.77
CA GLU A 490 -18.67 3.81 7.88
C GLU A 490 -20.10 3.56 7.40
N ILE A 491 -20.27 3.44 6.09
CA ILE A 491 -21.54 3.14 5.46
C ILE A 491 -21.59 1.63 5.28
N ASP A 492 -22.58 0.99 5.90
CA ASP A 492 -22.85 -0.41 5.63
C ASP A 492 -23.50 -0.51 4.23
N ALA A 493 -23.03 -1.44 3.42
CA ALA A 493 -23.54 -1.62 2.06
C ALA A 493 -25.03 -2.01 2.05
N GLU A 494 -25.53 -2.68 3.09
CA GLU A 494 -26.92 -3.09 3.21
C GLU A 494 -27.76 -2.07 4.00
N ASP A 495 -27.16 -1.50 5.04
CA ASP A 495 -27.84 -0.75 6.10
C ASP A 495 -27.61 0.79 6.02
N GLY A 496 -26.89 1.29 5.02
CA GLY A 496 -26.66 2.72 4.86
C GLY A 496 -25.92 3.37 6.05
N CYS A 497 -26.21 4.64 6.30
CA CYS A 497 -25.64 5.43 7.39
C CYS A 497 -26.53 5.39 8.65
N PHE A 498 -25.92 5.25 9.82
CA PHE A 498 -26.62 5.38 11.10
C PHE A 498 -26.72 6.84 11.57
N ILE A 499 -27.93 7.38 11.61
CA ILE A 499 -28.24 8.71 12.16
C ILE A 499 -29.01 8.50 13.49
N PRO A 500 -28.56 9.07 14.62
CA PRO A 500 -29.32 8.96 15.87
C PRO A 500 -30.70 9.62 15.74
N PRO A 501 -31.73 9.15 16.47
CA PRO A 501 -33.06 9.76 16.43
C PRO A 501 -32.98 11.28 16.60
N PRO A 502 -33.68 12.10 15.79
CA PRO A 502 -33.49 13.56 15.77
C PRO A 502 -33.63 14.24 17.14
N GLY A 503 -34.49 13.71 18.02
CA GLY A 503 -34.64 14.20 19.38
C GLY A 503 -33.43 13.91 20.29
N GLU A 504 -32.81 12.72 20.16
CA GLU A 504 -31.56 12.39 20.85
C GLU A 504 -30.42 13.25 20.31
N LEU A 505 -30.34 13.39 18.98
CA LEU A 505 -29.30 14.16 18.31
C LEU A 505 -29.32 15.63 18.73
N LYS A 506 -30.48 16.31 18.65
CA LYS A 506 -30.66 17.70 19.11
C LYS A 506 -30.29 17.86 20.58
N TRP A 507 -30.76 16.93 21.42
CA TRP A 507 -30.48 16.94 22.85
C TRP A 507 -28.99 16.79 23.15
N SER A 508 -28.27 15.96 22.39
CA SER A 508 -26.82 15.77 22.54
C SER A 508 -26.00 17.03 22.24
N TYR A 509 -26.54 17.92 21.40
CA TYR A 509 -25.97 19.24 21.09
C TYR A 509 -26.43 20.35 22.03
N GLY A 510 -27.19 20.02 23.08
CA GLY A 510 -27.75 21.00 24.01
C GLY A 510 -28.82 21.90 23.38
N ILE A 511 -29.49 21.45 22.30
CA ILE A 511 -30.59 22.17 21.69
C ILE A 511 -31.86 21.80 22.46
N GLU A 512 -32.41 22.76 23.21
CA GLU A 512 -33.67 22.57 23.92
C GLU A 512 -34.82 22.35 22.93
N ASP A 513 -35.64 21.34 23.18
CA ASP A 513 -36.87 21.11 22.43
C ASP A 513 -38.00 21.85 23.14
N ASP A 514 -38.50 22.92 22.52
CA ASP A 514 -39.61 23.74 23.05
C ASP A 514 -40.85 22.90 23.42
N ASN A 515 -40.98 21.68 22.86
CA ASN A 515 -42.08 20.77 23.14
C ASN A 515 -41.92 19.94 24.43
N ARG A 516 -40.77 19.99 25.13
CA ARG A 516 -40.51 19.19 26.35
C ARG A 516 -40.93 19.86 27.66
N VAL A 517 -41.66 20.98 27.60
CA VAL A 517 -42.23 21.65 28.77
C VAL A 517 -43.34 20.78 29.39
N GLY A 518 -43.00 19.80 30.22
CA GLY A 518 -44.00 19.08 31.02
C GLY A 518 -43.66 17.68 31.55
N THR A 519 -42.59 17.02 31.11
CA THR A 519 -42.21 15.69 31.63
C THR A 519 -41.10 15.81 32.67
N GLU A 520 -41.36 15.31 33.88
CA GLU A 520 -40.47 15.34 35.04
C GLU A 520 -39.03 14.91 34.69
N PHE A 521 -38.10 15.80 35.05
CA PHE A 521 -36.64 15.74 34.96
C PHE A 521 -36.02 14.33 34.86
N GLN A 522 -35.58 13.98 33.66
CA GLN A 522 -34.31 13.24 33.53
C GLN A 522 -33.18 14.27 33.68
N GLU A 523 -32.19 13.95 34.51
CA GLU A 523 -31.01 14.78 34.75
C GLU A 523 -30.40 15.26 33.42
N PRO A 524 -29.88 16.50 33.35
CA PRO A 524 -29.19 16.99 32.17
C PRO A 524 -28.09 16.00 31.75
N PRO A 525 -27.82 15.86 30.44
CA PRO A 525 -26.83 14.90 29.96
C PRO A 525 -25.50 15.14 30.67
N ALA A 526 -24.88 14.07 31.17
CA ALA A 526 -23.57 14.14 31.80
C ALA A 526 -22.47 14.66 30.84
N ILE A 527 -22.71 14.60 29.52
CA ILE A 527 -21.75 14.98 28.48
C ILE A 527 -22.48 15.76 27.37
N LEU A 528 -22.10 17.02 27.16
CA LEU A 528 -22.54 17.87 26.05
C LEU A 528 -21.52 17.76 24.91
N ARG A 529 -21.97 17.37 23.71
CA ARG A 529 -21.11 17.29 22.52
C ARG A 529 -20.91 18.68 21.91
N PRO A 530 -19.74 18.96 21.30
CA PRO A 530 -19.54 20.18 20.51
C PRO A 530 -20.54 20.19 19.36
N ARG A 531 -21.43 21.18 19.36
CA ARG A 531 -22.35 21.42 18.24
C ARG A 531 -21.56 21.89 17.03
N TRP A 532 -21.86 21.35 15.85
CA TRP A 532 -21.37 21.89 14.58
C TRP A 532 -22.03 23.24 14.29
N THR A 533 -21.23 24.32 14.22
CA THR A 533 -21.71 25.71 14.08
C THR A 533 -21.71 26.21 12.64
N TRP A 534 -21.07 25.49 11.72
CA TRP A 534 -21.03 25.77 10.27
C TRP A 534 -20.64 27.22 9.93
N ASP A 535 -19.90 27.89 10.82
CA ASP A 535 -19.38 29.26 10.68
C ASP A 535 -17.96 29.24 10.10
N TRP A 536 -17.67 28.24 9.27
CA TRP A 536 -16.33 27.95 8.81
C TRP A 536 -15.82 29.01 7.84
N TYR A 537 -14.52 29.30 7.96
CA TYR A 537 -13.78 30.10 6.99
C TYR A 537 -12.59 29.28 6.48
N LEU A 538 -12.82 28.52 5.41
CA LEU A 538 -11.87 27.57 4.81
C LEU A 538 -11.63 27.96 3.35
N PRO A 539 -10.87 29.04 3.09
CA PRO A 539 -10.76 29.63 1.76
C PRO A 539 -10.11 28.72 0.71
N CYS A 540 -9.32 27.74 1.15
CA CYS A 540 -8.63 26.79 0.28
C CYS A 540 -9.39 25.47 0.07
N LEU A 541 -10.53 25.26 0.74
CA LEU A 541 -11.26 23.99 0.69
C LEU A 541 -11.76 23.75 -0.73
N THR A 542 -11.31 22.67 -1.36
CA THR A 542 -11.72 22.23 -2.70
C THR A 542 -12.68 21.05 -2.64
N ASP A 543 -12.55 20.19 -1.64
CA ASP A 543 -13.29 18.93 -1.54
C ASP A 543 -13.85 18.76 -0.13
N LEU A 544 -15.19 18.66 -0.04
CA LEU A 544 -15.90 18.42 1.20
C LEU A 544 -16.76 17.16 1.06
N GLN A 545 -16.55 16.19 1.95
CA GLN A 545 -17.38 15.01 2.08
C GLN A 545 -17.89 14.86 3.51
N LEU A 546 -19.20 14.80 3.66
CA LEU A 546 -19.89 14.55 4.93
C LEU A 546 -20.83 13.36 4.75
N THR A 547 -20.89 12.47 5.72
CA THR A 547 -21.87 11.38 5.74
C THR A 547 -22.63 11.32 7.06
N SER A 548 -23.75 10.62 7.10
CA SER A 548 -24.56 10.38 8.29
C SER A 548 -25.00 11.68 9.01
N GLU A 549 -24.89 11.76 10.35
CA GLU A 549 -25.33 12.90 11.16
C GLU A 549 -24.70 14.23 10.72
N PHE A 550 -23.49 14.19 10.16
CA PHE A 550 -22.79 15.38 9.70
C PHE A 550 -23.42 15.93 8.41
N ALA A 551 -23.87 15.04 7.52
CA ALA A 551 -24.64 15.43 6.34
C ALA A 551 -26.07 15.83 6.72
N TYR A 552 -26.71 15.12 7.65
CA TYR A 552 -28.07 15.41 8.12
C TYR A 552 -28.20 16.75 8.84
N CYS A 553 -27.20 17.14 9.66
CA CYS A 553 -27.19 18.40 10.40
C CYS A 553 -26.57 19.58 9.63
N ILE A 554 -26.26 19.41 8.34
CA ILE A 554 -25.59 20.43 7.53
C ILE A 554 -26.39 21.73 7.49
N GLN A 555 -25.69 22.86 7.56
CA GLN A 555 -26.27 24.17 7.28
C GLN A 555 -25.43 24.85 6.21
N PHE A 556 -26.00 25.17 5.07
CA PHE A 556 -25.25 25.68 3.91
C PHE A 556 -24.59 27.06 4.10
N GLN A 557 -24.84 27.73 5.23
CA GLN A 557 -24.26 29.01 5.61
C GLN A 557 -22.72 29.05 5.67
N PHE A 558 -22.03 27.90 5.70
CA PHE A 558 -20.56 27.84 5.67
C PHE A 558 -19.99 28.11 4.27
N LEU A 559 -20.79 27.91 3.21
CA LEU A 559 -20.31 27.94 1.82
C LEU A 559 -19.69 29.27 1.38
N PRO A 560 -20.20 30.47 1.80
CA PRO A 560 -19.51 31.73 1.53
C PRO A 560 -18.08 31.78 2.09
N GLY A 561 -17.79 31.05 3.18
CA GLY A 561 -16.45 30.91 3.75
C GLY A 561 -15.56 29.91 3.00
N CYS A 562 -16.09 29.20 2.00
CA CYS A 562 -15.40 28.18 1.20
C CYS A 562 -15.42 28.50 -0.31
N PRO A 563 -14.90 29.67 -0.75
CA PRO A 563 -14.98 30.13 -2.14
C PRO A 563 -14.27 29.22 -3.16
N SER A 564 -13.35 28.34 -2.73
CA SER A 564 -12.61 27.43 -3.62
C SER A 564 -13.28 26.06 -3.80
N LEU A 565 -14.45 25.83 -3.22
CA LEU A 565 -15.08 24.52 -3.17
C LEU A 565 -15.48 24.04 -4.58
N LYS A 566 -14.92 22.90 -4.99
CA LYS A 566 -15.16 22.27 -6.30
C LYS A 566 -16.02 21.02 -6.20
N SER A 567 -15.93 20.29 -5.10
CA SER A 567 -16.68 19.05 -4.86
C SER A 567 -17.36 19.10 -3.50
N LEU A 568 -18.67 18.89 -3.49
CA LEU A 568 -19.49 18.77 -2.29
C LEU A 568 -20.24 17.43 -2.33
N SER A 569 -19.98 16.57 -1.37
CA SER A 569 -20.66 15.28 -1.21
C SER A 569 -21.30 15.19 0.17
N LEU A 570 -22.62 15.12 0.21
CA LEU A 570 -23.43 14.92 1.41
C LEU A 570 -24.21 13.61 1.25
N ASP A 571 -23.95 12.66 2.14
CA ASP A 571 -24.61 11.35 2.13
C ASP A 571 -25.31 11.08 3.46
N MET A 572 -26.63 11.24 3.49
CA MET A 572 -27.47 10.96 4.66
C MET A 572 -28.41 9.77 4.40
N HIS A 573 -28.06 8.88 3.47
CA HIS A 573 -28.85 7.68 3.22
C HIS A 573 -28.89 6.79 4.47
N SER A 574 -30.06 6.57 5.06
CA SER A 574 -30.23 5.85 6.33
C SER A 574 -31.41 4.87 6.28
N ILE A 575 -31.33 3.74 6.99
CA ILE A 575 -32.42 2.74 7.11
C ILE A 575 -33.72 3.36 7.63
N ASP A 576 -33.60 4.26 8.61
CA ASP A 576 -34.76 4.81 9.31
C ASP A 576 -35.54 5.81 8.44
N ASN A 577 -35.11 6.02 7.18
CA ASN A 577 -35.68 6.96 6.23
C ASN A 577 -35.78 8.38 6.81
N ASP A 578 -34.77 8.76 7.60
CA ASP A 578 -34.60 10.12 8.09
C ASP A 578 -34.55 11.08 6.91
N SER A 579 -35.39 12.13 6.99
CA SER A 579 -35.52 13.12 5.94
C SER A 579 -35.06 14.49 6.40
N LEU A 580 -34.49 15.24 5.47
CA LEU A 580 -34.17 16.65 5.66
C LEU A 580 -35.07 17.46 4.73
N ILE A 581 -35.96 18.25 5.34
CA ILE A 581 -36.81 19.20 4.62
C ILE A 581 -35.99 20.45 4.39
N MET A 582 -35.78 20.77 3.13
CA MET A 582 -35.09 22.00 2.75
C MET A 582 -36.07 23.16 2.68
N ILE A 583 -35.72 24.27 3.33
CA ILE A 583 -36.55 25.48 3.39
C ILE A 583 -35.85 26.69 2.76
N PRO A 584 -36.57 27.72 2.29
CA PRO A 584 -35.98 28.90 1.65
C PRO A 584 -34.87 29.58 2.45
N GLU A 585 -34.94 29.53 3.78
CA GLU A 585 -33.95 30.07 4.70
C GLU A 585 -32.58 29.38 4.56
N ASP A 586 -32.51 28.15 4.03
CA ASP A 586 -31.26 27.43 3.78
C ASP A 586 -30.47 28.01 2.60
N LEU A 587 -31.10 28.80 1.72
CA LEU A 587 -30.43 29.46 0.58
C LEU A 587 -29.78 30.79 0.92
N VAL A 588 -30.00 31.33 2.13
CA VAL A 588 -29.53 32.66 2.50
C VAL A 588 -28.44 32.58 3.56
N ALA A 589 -27.38 33.35 3.36
CA ALA A 589 -26.35 33.52 4.35
C ALA A 589 -26.88 34.47 5.44
N PRO A 590 -26.69 34.15 6.73
CA PRO A 590 -27.03 35.09 7.78
C PRO A 590 -26.16 36.35 7.65
N SER A 591 -26.70 37.52 7.99
CA SER A 591 -26.05 38.85 7.85
C SER A 591 -24.77 39.05 8.68
N VAL A 592 -24.24 37.97 9.25
CA VAL A 592 -23.17 37.89 10.26
C VAL A 592 -21.81 38.37 9.74
N TRP A 593 -21.64 38.54 8.43
CA TRP A 593 -20.36 38.92 7.81
C TRP A 593 -20.14 40.43 7.59
N GLY A 594 -20.99 41.34 8.09
CA GLY A 594 -20.63 42.76 8.02
C GLY A 594 -21.62 43.85 8.43
N ASP A 595 -22.93 43.58 8.53
CA ASP A 595 -23.91 44.57 9.02
C ASP A 595 -25.24 43.88 9.34
N PRO A 596 -25.71 43.85 10.60
CA PRO A 596 -27.01 43.25 10.94
C PRO A 596 -28.21 43.96 10.28
N SER A 597 -28.01 45.15 9.71
CA SER A 597 -29.03 45.86 8.92
C SER A 597 -29.05 45.48 7.44
N SER A 598 -28.06 44.71 6.96
CA SER A 598 -28.04 44.22 5.58
C SER A 598 -29.04 43.06 5.39
N PRO A 599 -29.82 43.05 4.29
CA PRO A 599 -30.74 41.96 4.00
C PRO A 599 -29.95 40.65 3.79
N PRO A 600 -30.51 39.49 4.17
CA PRO A 600 -29.88 38.19 3.94
C PRO A 600 -29.48 38.04 2.46
N ALA A 601 -28.20 37.74 2.23
CA ALA A 601 -27.69 37.54 0.88
C ALA A 601 -27.88 36.09 0.45
N ARG A 602 -28.30 35.87 -0.79
CA ARG A 602 -28.36 34.51 -1.37
C ARG A 602 -26.96 33.90 -1.39
N ILE A 603 -26.83 32.66 -0.95
CA ILE A 603 -25.61 31.88 -1.05
C ILE A 603 -25.40 31.51 -2.52
N VAL A 604 -24.20 31.77 -3.05
CA VAL A 604 -23.82 31.41 -4.42
C VAL A 604 -22.42 30.82 -4.39
N VAL A 605 -22.27 29.61 -4.94
CA VAL A 605 -21.01 28.86 -4.98
C VAL A 605 -20.62 28.62 -6.45
N PRO A 606 -20.03 29.63 -7.12
CA PRO A 606 -19.76 29.56 -8.55
C PRO A 606 -18.61 28.62 -8.92
N THR A 607 -17.81 28.19 -7.96
CA THR A 607 -16.66 27.29 -8.17
C THR A 607 -17.01 25.82 -8.10
N LEU A 608 -18.21 25.48 -7.60
CA LEU A 608 -18.63 24.09 -7.45
C LEU A 608 -18.83 23.43 -8.81
N LYS A 609 -18.19 22.27 -8.99
CA LYS A 609 -18.21 21.45 -10.20
C LYS A 609 -18.90 20.11 -10.01
N ARG A 610 -18.86 19.56 -8.80
CA ARG A 610 -19.53 18.32 -8.44
C ARG A 610 -20.38 18.51 -7.20
N LEU A 611 -21.64 18.08 -7.30
CA LEU A 611 -22.60 18.07 -6.20
C LEU A 611 -23.19 16.66 -6.08
N CYS A 612 -22.97 16.02 -4.94
CA CYS A 612 -23.49 14.71 -4.61
C CYS A 612 -24.36 14.83 -3.36
N LEU A 613 -25.66 14.58 -3.50
CA LEU A 613 -26.66 14.68 -2.46
C LEU A 613 -27.43 13.36 -2.41
N ARG A 614 -27.07 12.52 -1.44
CA ARG A 614 -27.66 11.20 -1.23
C ARG A 614 -28.45 11.14 0.06
N GLY A 615 -29.53 10.37 0.07
CA GLY A 615 -30.47 10.25 1.18
C GLY A 615 -31.77 11.02 0.94
N ARG A 616 -32.63 11.10 1.96
CA ARG A 616 -34.00 11.57 1.79
C ARG A 616 -34.13 13.08 1.88
N TRP A 617 -33.79 13.77 0.79
CA TRP A 617 -33.93 15.23 0.65
C TRP A 617 -35.37 15.57 0.21
N ILE A 618 -36.14 16.29 1.04
CA ILE A 618 -37.50 16.73 0.69
C ILE A 618 -37.44 18.15 0.16
N MET A 619 -37.81 18.32 -1.11
CA MET A 619 -37.74 19.59 -1.83
C MET A 619 -38.76 19.62 -2.96
N ASN A 620 -39.52 20.71 -3.11
CA ASN A 620 -40.44 20.86 -4.24
C ASN A 620 -39.72 21.38 -5.51
N ASP A 621 -40.36 21.20 -6.67
CA ASP A 621 -39.80 21.61 -7.97
C ASP A 621 -39.43 23.10 -8.07
N ALA A 622 -40.23 23.99 -7.46
CA ALA A 622 -39.99 25.43 -7.51
C ALA A 622 -38.70 25.78 -6.74
N TYR A 623 -38.52 25.15 -5.59
CA TYR A 623 -37.35 25.35 -4.75
C TYR A 623 -36.10 24.67 -5.33
N MET A 624 -36.24 23.50 -5.97
CA MET A 624 -35.14 22.84 -6.68
C MET A 624 -34.53 23.72 -7.76
N LEU A 625 -35.36 24.47 -8.51
CA LEU A 625 -34.86 25.41 -9.48
C LEU A 625 -33.97 26.46 -8.82
N ASP A 626 -34.42 27.09 -7.73
CA ASP A 626 -33.64 28.10 -7.02
C ASP A 626 -32.38 27.54 -6.36
N PHE A 627 -32.46 26.35 -5.78
CA PHE A 627 -31.34 25.65 -5.17
C PHE A 627 -30.27 25.33 -6.23
N MET A 628 -30.63 24.63 -7.30
CA MET A 628 -29.65 24.18 -8.29
C MET A 628 -29.11 25.34 -9.15
N THR A 629 -29.98 26.21 -9.66
CA THR A 629 -29.56 27.23 -10.62
C THR A 629 -29.01 28.50 -9.98
N GLY A 630 -29.47 28.85 -8.79
CA GLY A 630 -29.03 30.07 -8.13
C GLY A 630 -27.89 29.84 -7.15
N MET A 631 -27.95 28.78 -6.35
CA MET A 631 -26.90 28.49 -5.39
C MET A 631 -25.68 27.85 -6.04
N PHE A 632 -25.90 26.97 -7.04
CA PHE A 632 -24.86 26.15 -7.65
C PHE A 632 -24.80 26.29 -9.19
N PRO A 633 -24.62 27.51 -9.72
CA PRO A 633 -24.85 27.81 -11.15
C PRO A 633 -23.91 27.10 -12.13
N ASN A 634 -22.76 26.59 -11.68
CA ASN A 634 -21.67 26.09 -12.54
C ASN A 634 -21.33 24.61 -12.35
N VAL A 635 -22.21 23.87 -11.67
CA VAL A 635 -21.99 22.44 -11.41
C VAL A 635 -22.11 21.65 -12.73
N GLU A 636 -21.31 20.61 -12.86
CA GLU A 636 -21.20 19.78 -14.07
C GLU A 636 -21.68 18.35 -13.79
N ASP A 637 -21.35 17.80 -12.62
CA ASP A 637 -21.71 16.45 -12.18
C ASP A 637 -22.69 16.51 -11.00
N TRP A 638 -23.87 15.89 -11.17
CA TRP A 638 -24.93 15.79 -10.15
C TRP A 638 -25.20 14.35 -9.77
N VAL A 639 -25.28 14.07 -8.47
CA VAL A 639 -25.84 12.82 -7.94
C VAL A 639 -27.00 13.19 -7.02
N LEU A 640 -28.21 12.83 -7.45
CA LEU A 640 -29.48 13.11 -6.77
C LEU A 640 -30.12 11.77 -6.38
N ASP A 641 -29.77 11.27 -5.20
CA ASP A 641 -30.20 9.95 -4.73
C ASP A 641 -31.13 10.07 -3.54
N GLY A 642 -32.31 9.48 -3.61
CA GLY A 642 -33.28 9.42 -2.52
C GLY A 642 -34.14 10.67 -2.35
N TRP A 643 -34.15 11.60 -3.30
CA TRP A 643 -34.93 12.84 -3.21
C TRP A 643 -36.45 12.60 -3.29
N GLU A 644 -37.20 13.37 -2.52
CA GLU A 644 -38.67 13.36 -2.46
C GLU A 644 -39.27 14.72 -2.84
N ASP A 645 -40.54 14.70 -3.25
CA ASP A 645 -41.32 15.86 -3.72
C ASP A 645 -40.77 16.60 -4.96
N ILE A 646 -39.72 16.06 -5.58
CA ILE A 646 -39.25 16.45 -6.90
C ILE A 646 -39.90 15.59 -7.99
N THR A 647 -40.23 16.21 -9.11
CA THR A 647 -40.71 15.50 -10.30
C THR A 647 -39.62 15.46 -11.37
N LEU A 648 -39.69 14.45 -12.25
CA LEU A 648 -38.82 14.39 -13.41
C LEU A 648 -38.99 15.65 -14.29
N ARG A 649 -40.23 16.13 -14.44
CA ARG A 649 -40.54 17.39 -15.14
C ARG A 649 -39.81 18.58 -14.52
N GLY A 650 -39.81 18.68 -13.19
CA GLY A 650 -39.04 19.69 -12.45
C GLY A 650 -37.55 19.60 -12.76
N LEU A 651 -36.96 18.40 -12.67
CA LEU A 651 -35.55 18.18 -12.95
C LEU A 651 -35.18 18.60 -14.38
N ILE A 652 -35.98 18.19 -15.37
CA ILE A 652 -35.76 18.59 -16.77
C ILE A 652 -35.90 20.11 -16.94
N ALA A 653 -36.83 20.77 -16.24
CA ALA A 653 -36.97 22.22 -16.29
C ALA A 653 -35.71 22.93 -15.74
N VAL A 654 -35.10 22.41 -14.67
CA VAL A 654 -33.82 22.92 -14.14
C VAL A 654 -32.71 22.79 -15.17
N LEU A 655 -32.55 21.60 -15.76
CA LEU A 655 -31.51 21.33 -16.77
C LEU A 655 -31.67 22.21 -18.01
N ARG A 656 -32.91 22.52 -18.39
CA ARG A 656 -33.20 23.41 -19.53
C ARG A 656 -32.97 24.89 -19.23
N THR A 657 -33.23 25.34 -18.00
CA THR A 657 -33.08 26.75 -17.63
C THR A 657 -31.63 27.25 -17.76
N GLN A 658 -30.65 26.35 -17.61
CA GLN A 658 -29.21 26.66 -17.68
C GLN A 658 -28.56 26.38 -19.05
N GLN A 659 -29.38 26.12 -20.09
CA GLN A 659 -28.90 25.87 -21.46
C GLN A 659 -27.94 26.93 -22.06
N PRO A 660 -28.06 28.24 -21.77
CA PRO A 660 -27.12 29.21 -22.34
C PRO A 660 -25.68 29.02 -21.83
N ALA A 661 -25.51 28.43 -20.65
CA ALA A 661 -24.22 28.23 -19.99
C ALA A 661 -23.64 26.82 -20.18
N ASN A 662 -24.49 25.80 -20.40
CA ASN A 662 -24.14 24.40 -20.72
C ASN A 662 -23.01 23.81 -19.86
N HIS A 663 -23.14 23.90 -18.54
CA HIS A 663 -22.15 23.31 -17.61
C HIS A 663 -22.43 21.83 -17.27
N TYR A 664 -23.69 21.39 -17.30
CA TYR A 664 -24.04 20.01 -16.95
C TYR A 664 -23.50 18.98 -17.94
N GLN A 665 -22.85 17.96 -17.42
CA GLN A 665 -22.34 16.81 -18.17
C GLN A 665 -23.07 15.54 -17.75
N ASN A 666 -23.13 15.27 -16.44
CA ASN A 666 -23.65 14.02 -15.90
C ASN A 666 -24.65 14.30 -14.77
N VAL A 667 -25.84 13.72 -14.89
CA VAL A 667 -26.88 13.77 -13.85
C VAL A 667 -27.29 12.36 -13.50
N TYR A 668 -26.93 11.90 -12.31
CA TYR A 668 -27.33 10.61 -11.76
C TYR A 668 -28.56 10.83 -10.89
N THR A 669 -29.63 10.09 -11.13
CA THR A 669 -30.88 10.20 -10.36
C THR A 669 -31.51 8.85 -10.04
N SER A 670 -32.09 8.77 -8.85
CA SER A 670 -32.91 7.64 -8.39
C SER A 670 -34.40 7.78 -8.70
N LEU A 671 -34.80 8.79 -9.49
CA LEU A 671 -36.20 8.98 -9.88
C LEU A 671 -36.73 7.76 -10.65
N ALA A 672 -38.05 7.57 -10.62
CA ALA A 672 -38.69 6.53 -11.42
C ALA A 672 -38.37 6.73 -12.91
N LEU A 673 -38.16 5.61 -13.62
CA LEU A 673 -37.97 5.64 -15.07
C LEU A 673 -39.19 6.28 -15.74
N PRO A 674 -39.00 7.25 -16.65
CA PRO A 674 -40.12 7.84 -17.37
C PRO A 674 -40.82 6.78 -18.23
N SER A 675 -42.14 6.93 -18.37
CA SER A 675 -42.86 6.21 -19.42
C SER A 675 -42.40 6.66 -20.82
N GLU A 676 -42.71 5.89 -21.86
CA GLU A 676 -42.40 6.31 -23.25
C GLU A 676 -43.05 7.66 -23.59
N GLN A 677 -44.33 7.84 -23.23
CA GLN A 677 -45.05 9.10 -23.43
C GLN A 677 -44.41 10.25 -22.67
N GLU A 678 -44.04 10.04 -21.39
CA GLU A 678 -43.38 11.07 -20.59
C GLU A 678 -42.00 11.43 -21.14
N SER A 679 -41.26 10.43 -21.63
CA SER A 679 -39.97 10.63 -22.31
C SER A 679 -40.13 11.49 -23.56
N GLU A 680 -41.15 11.20 -24.39
CA GLU A 680 -41.48 12.01 -25.57
C GLU A 680 -41.88 13.44 -25.20
N GLU A 681 -42.79 13.61 -24.22
CA GLU A 681 -43.25 14.92 -23.74
C GLU A 681 -42.10 15.77 -23.15
N LEU A 682 -41.17 15.13 -22.45
CA LEU A 682 -40.00 15.79 -21.87
C LEU A 682 -38.84 15.89 -22.85
N GLY A 683 -38.95 15.35 -24.07
CA GLY A 683 -37.90 15.36 -25.08
C GLY A 683 -36.63 14.60 -24.64
N MET A 684 -36.80 13.48 -23.93
CA MET A 684 -35.73 12.58 -23.50
C MET A 684 -35.51 11.49 -24.56
N LEU A 685 -34.29 11.40 -25.08
CA LEU A 685 -33.88 10.44 -26.11
C LEU A 685 -32.94 9.40 -25.48
N LEU A 686 -33.21 8.11 -25.68
CA LEU A 686 -32.26 7.05 -25.28
C LEU A 686 -30.90 7.28 -25.94
N GLU A 687 -29.81 7.05 -25.21
CA GLU A 687 -28.47 7.26 -25.76
C GLU A 687 -28.22 6.43 -27.04
N SER A 688 -28.76 5.21 -27.08
CA SER A 688 -28.68 4.33 -28.25
C SER A 688 -29.42 4.86 -29.48
N SER A 689 -30.42 5.73 -29.32
CA SER A 689 -31.21 6.32 -30.42
C SER A 689 -30.75 7.73 -30.82
N ALA A 690 -29.90 8.39 -30.02
CA ALA A 690 -29.44 9.76 -30.25
C ALA A 690 -28.44 9.91 -31.43
N ALA A 691 -28.01 8.82 -32.07
CA ALA A 691 -26.97 8.82 -33.10
C ALA A 691 -27.38 9.44 -34.46
N SER A 692 -28.65 9.82 -34.64
CA SER A 692 -29.19 10.31 -35.91
C SER A 692 -29.96 11.62 -35.78
N GLN A 693 -29.28 12.72 -36.15
CA GLN A 693 -29.84 14.01 -36.61
C GLN A 693 -30.56 14.95 -35.63
N ALA A 694 -30.83 14.57 -34.37
CA ALA A 694 -31.38 15.52 -33.39
C ALA A 694 -30.30 16.44 -32.82
N ALA A 695 -30.59 17.74 -32.67
CA ALA A 695 -29.76 18.62 -31.85
C ALA A 695 -30.03 18.28 -30.37
N VAL A 696 -29.06 17.68 -29.70
CA VAL A 696 -29.17 17.17 -28.33
C VAL A 696 -28.30 18.00 -27.39
N LEU A 697 -28.76 18.25 -26.16
CA LEU A 697 -27.98 18.88 -25.11
C LEU A 697 -26.82 17.96 -24.69
N PRO A 698 -25.67 18.52 -24.23
CA PRO A 698 -24.52 17.75 -23.79
C PRO A 698 -24.70 17.11 -22.40
N VAL A 699 -25.95 16.88 -21.96
CA VAL A 699 -26.28 16.34 -20.63
C VAL A 699 -26.71 14.89 -20.76
N MET A 700 -26.11 14.02 -19.96
CA MET A 700 -26.54 12.63 -19.79
C MET A 700 -27.27 12.48 -18.46
N VAL A 701 -28.47 11.89 -18.50
CA VAL A 701 -29.28 11.57 -17.33
C VAL A 701 -29.27 10.06 -17.12
N TYR A 702 -28.65 9.63 -16.02
CA TYR A 702 -28.47 8.24 -15.62
C TYR A 702 -29.51 7.87 -14.57
N PHE A 703 -30.32 6.85 -14.87
CA PHE A 703 -31.26 6.26 -13.93
C PHE A 703 -30.67 4.97 -13.37
N TYR A 704 -30.69 4.81 -12.05
CA TYR A 704 -30.13 3.64 -11.35
C TYR A 704 -30.99 3.23 -10.16
N ASP A 705 -30.78 2.01 -9.67
CA ASP A 705 -31.44 1.54 -8.45
C ASP A 705 -30.75 2.03 -7.18
N VAL A 706 -31.52 2.50 -6.22
CA VAL A 706 -31.00 2.94 -4.91
C VAL A 706 -30.49 1.74 -4.10
N PRO A 707 -29.45 1.88 -3.27
CA PRO A 707 -28.56 3.06 -3.10
C PRO A 707 -27.26 2.98 -3.91
N TYR A 708 -26.94 1.83 -4.52
CA TYR A 708 -25.70 1.58 -5.26
C TYR A 708 -25.90 0.69 -6.50
N GLY A 709 -27.09 0.75 -7.10
CA GLY A 709 -27.52 -0.14 -8.15
C GLY A 709 -26.87 0.09 -9.51
N GLU A 710 -27.01 -0.90 -10.37
CA GLU A 710 -26.56 -0.82 -11.75
C GLU A 710 -27.32 0.29 -12.51
N ILE A 711 -26.60 0.99 -13.39
CA ILE A 711 -27.22 1.98 -14.29
C ILE A 711 -28.20 1.23 -15.19
N ARG A 712 -29.49 1.54 -15.03
CA ARG A 712 -30.55 0.92 -15.82
C ARG A 712 -30.62 1.51 -17.21
N THR A 713 -30.58 2.84 -17.31
CA THR A 713 -30.85 3.53 -18.57
C THR A 713 -30.18 4.91 -18.58
N VAL A 714 -29.74 5.33 -19.77
CA VAL A 714 -29.12 6.63 -20.01
C VAL A 714 -29.92 7.39 -21.07
N PHE A 715 -30.34 8.59 -20.72
CA PHE A 715 -31.04 9.51 -21.62
C PHE A 715 -30.19 10.74 -21.93
N ARG A 716 -30.40 11.30 -23.11
CA ARG A 716 -29.97 12.65 -23.48
C ARG A 716 -31.19 13.53 -23.75
N LEU A 717 -31.03 14.84 -23.68
CA LEU A 717 -32.15 15.78 -23.83
C LEU A 717 -32.16 16.44 -25.21
N SER A 718 -33.30 16.44 -25.89
CA SER A 718 -33.52 17.22 -27.11
C SER A 718 -33.43 18.73 -26.83
N THR A 719 -32.82 19.48 -27.75
CA THR A 719 -32.80 20.96 -27.74
C THR A 719 -34.12 21.59 -28.18
N VAL A 720 -34.98 20.82 -28.86
CA VAL A 720 -36.31 21.24 -29.32
C VAL A 720 -37.36 20.47 -28.54
N ILE A 721 -38.28 21.19 -27.89
CA ILE A 721 -39.50 20.63 -27.25
C ILE A 721 -40.64 20.77 -28.25
#